data_AF-A0A1B8GRF1-F1
#
_entry.id   AF-A0A1B8GRF1-F1
#
_cell.length_a   1.000
_cell.length_b   1.000
_cell.length_c   1.000
_cell.angle_alpha   90.00
_cell.angle_beta   90.00
_cell.angle_gamma   90.00
#
_symmetry.space_group_name_H-M   'P 1'
#
loop_
_entity.id
_entity.type
_entity.pdbx_description
1 polymer ?
#
loop_
_entity_poly.entity_id
_entity_poly.type
_entity_poly.pdbx_seq_one_letter_code
_entity_poly.pdbx_strand_id
1 'polypeptide(L)'
;MSMLKELLSLSLGSILPLGAALCVVFSLVSWLIDPLRSVPGPPLARFTRLWYLYKIYQGDFERTNVDLHKKYGPVVRIAPNEYSIDDVEAAKIIYGHGNAFVKAPWYWAWMPPDPDKASLFADLNPHRHGVQRRKFASAYSMSSLVGYEPFVDNCSCLFVLRFHEIAQTGRKVNFGLWFQCYAFDVIGEITFGKRFGFLDMGVDKEGVFGAIDSRGSYSTYVGIFPKLHNILFPLLPSTGGHGYVAGYTKSQIASREALLKDPKSQDRDGPPDFVSKFLALRAEDPEKMTPSDLFTICQSNIGAGSDTTAITLSSVLYHLLKHPATYKRLQNEIDAGIAAGAISDPITFKEATQLPFLQAVIKEGLRLHSATGLPLSRVVPPCGATLAGQKFPAGCTVGINAWVAHRNTSVYGADADTWRPERWLEIKEHNNGANVERYFFAFGMGSRTCIGKNLSLLEVSKLIPEVVRRFEFVLDDETTVFNFAEMSITNNIRDLLTITEDRENNLVFEKNVSVPLKDSPLPVRCNVYRPLSQSADEKFPVLVTYGPYGKDIHYDNFFAKSFSEVNPEHKSKYSAWETPDPVFWTSKGYVVVRCDERGLGQSPGLLDTMSRSTSECFFDVVEWASEQPWSSGKVGLLGISYYAGSQWRVAARRPKGLAAIVPWEGMTDYYRDRCRHGGILSNDFIKFWWNRQVVTNQYGKPGRAASKWGEDTAEGDLPEDVLMQNRNDQNIDNEKNKFLDDTYYASKEFNLGDIEVPVLSVANWGGILLHLRGNINGYKWAGSKLKYLRFITGRHDLPFYCKEEVEVQRSFLDAFLKGDDRVGWSTPGKVAPVSIILRKGNVGFNNAESEKVYERREEPEWPLEGTQYTKFYLTPENTLSTTVPFVGSSTISYEALGNLSSPQLVQFISAPFEADTEITGHITAHLNVSLTPDSTATASQKDIDLFVTIRYIDPSGKEVHYTGTAGDPIPLAKGWLRVSLRKVATDHPRHSEYQPYREYRSIDVQEVKPNAIYAVDVEVWPTNVIAEKGGRIVFEISSGDTQGSGIFTHTNVKDRSKNIFSGTNNLHFGEGIDNYVTLPIIPKR
;
A
#
# COMPACT_ATOMS: atom_id res chain seq x y z
N MET A 1 -56.25 -47.07 -7.64
CA MET A 1 -55.03 -47.87 -7.92
C MET A 1 -54.64 -47.93 -9.40
N SER A 2 -55.58 -47.96 -10.36
CA SER A 2 -55.28 -47.99 -11.81
C SER A 2 -54.57 -46.72 -12.34
N MET A 3 -55.11 -45.53 -12.05
CA MET A 3 -54.51 -44.24 -12.48
C MET A 3 -53.09 -43.98 -11.95
N LEU A 4 -52.76 -44.48 -10.75
CA LEU A 4 -51.45 -44.24 -10.14
C LEU A 4 -50.34 -45.05 -10.82
N LYS A 5 -50.68 -46.23 -11.37
CA LYS A 5 -49.76 -47.06 -12.16
C LYS A 5 -49.49 -46.48 -13.54
N GLU A 6 -50.49 -45.87 -14.17
CA GLU A 6 -50.31 -45.16 -15.46
C GLU A 6 -49.46 -43.89 -15.29
N LEU A 7 -49.69 -43.10 -14.23
CA LEU A 7 -48.89 -41.91 -13.91
C LEU A 7 -47.41 -42.22 -13.63
N LEU A 8 -47.10 -43.37 -13.04
CA LEU A 8 -45.73 -43.83 -12.77
C LEU A 8 -45.03 -44.44 -14.00
N SER A 9 -45.76 -44.68 -15.09
CA SER A 9 -45.23 -45.23 -16.35
C SER A 9 -44.86 -44.17 -17.38
N LEU A 10 -45.18 -42.90 -17.11
CA LEU A 10 -44.83 -41.76 -17.95
C LEU A 10 -43.32 -41.47 -17.87
N SER A 11 -42.67 -41.28 -19.01
CA SER A 11 -41.26 -40.87 -19.05
C SER A 11 -41.10 -39.47 -18.44
N LEU A 12 -39.89 -39.15 -17.92
CA LEU A 12 -39.56 -37.81 -17.41
C LEU A 12 -39.93 -36.69 -18.42
N GLY A 13 -39.87 -36.97 -19.72
CA GLY A 13 -40.26 -36.05 -20.79
C GLY A 13 -41.76 -35.72 -20.87
N SER A 14 -42.63 -36.57 -20.34
CA SER A 14 -44.10 -36.37 -20.34
C SER A 14 -44.63 -35.80 -19.00
N ILE A 15 -43.91 -36.00 -17.91
CA ILE A 15 -44.30 -35.55 -16.55
C ILE A 15 -44.09 -34.03 -16.39
N LEU A 16 -42.99 -33.50 -16.91
CA LEU A 16 -42.65 -32.07 -16.85
C LEU A 16 -43.70 -31.15 -17.52
N PRO A 17 -44.15 -31.40 -18.77
CA PRO A 17 -45.17 -30.56 -19.41
C PRO A 17 -46.55 -30.68 -18.74
N LEU A 18 -46.92 -31.85 -18.21
CA LEU A 18 -48.18 -32.03 -17.47
C LEU A 18 -48.16 -31.26 -16.15
N GLY A 19 -47.05 -31.31 -15.41
CA GLY A 19 -46.85 -30.51 -14.19
C GLY A 19 -46.86 -29.01 -14.48
N ALA A 20 -46.22 -28.57 -15.55
CA ALA A 20 -46.25 -27.18 -15.99
C ALA A 20 -47.67 -26.70 -16.34
N ALA A 21 -48.44 -27.52 -17.07
CA ALA A 21 -49.83 -27.22 -17.43
C ALA A 21 -50.73 -27.11 -16.17
N LEU A 22 -50.58 -28.01 -15.20
CA LEU A 22 -51.31 -27.97 -13.93
C LEU A 22 -50.97 -26.70 -13.12
N CYS A 23 -49.70 -26.29 -13.08
CA CYS A 23 -49.29 -25.04 -12.44
C CYS A 23 -49.91 -23.82 -13.11
N VAL A 24 -49.96 -23.79 -14.45
CA VAL A 24 -50.59 -22.69 -15.22
C VAL A 24 -52.09 -22.62 -14.92
N VAL A 25 -52.80 -23.76 -14.95
CA VAL A 25 -54.23 -23.83 -14.63
C VAL A 25 -54.49 -23.39 -13.19
N PHE A 26 -53.69 -23.86 -12.23
CA PHE A 26 -53.80 -23.45 -10.83
C PHE A 26 -53.60 -21.95 -10.64
N SER A 27 -52.60 -21.35 -11.31
CA SER A 27 -52.36 -19.90 -11.28
C SER A 27 -53.51 -19.09 -11.88
N LEU A 28 -54.10 -19.56 -12.99
CA LEU A 28 -55.24 -18.89 -13.64
C LEU A 28 -56.51 -18.96 -12.78
N VAL A 29 -56.83 -20.14 -12.23
CA VAL A 29 -57.97 -20.32 -11.32
C VAL A 29 -57.80 -19.49 -10.06
N SER A 30 -56.61 -19.53 -9.44
CA SER A 30 -56.29 -18.74 -8.25
C SER A 30 -56.47 -17.24 -8.48
N TRP A 31 -56.11 -16.74 -9.67
CA TRP A 31 -56.34 -15.34 -10.04
C TRP A 31 -57.83 -15.01 -10.27
N LEU A 32 -58.59 -15.91 -10.93
CA LEU A 32 -60.01 -15.68 -11.21
C LEU A 32 -60.86 -15.53 -9.94
N ILE A 33 -60.51 -16.26 -8.89
CA ILE A 33 -61.18 -16.25 -7.58
C ILE A 33 -60.57 -15.28 -6.57
N ASP A 34 -59.49 -14.56 -6.94
CA ASP A 34 -58.82 -13.60 -6.05
C ASP A 34 -59.71 -12.37 -5.83
N PRO A 35 -60.16 -12.07 -4.59
CA PRO A 35 -61.00 -10.91 -4.29
C PRO A 35 -60.29 -9.56 -4.56
N LEU A 36 -58.96 -9.58 -4.72
CA LEU A 36 -58.13 -8.43 -5.05
C LEU A 36 -57.71 -8.41 -6.53
N ARG A 37 -58.34 -9.19 -7.42
CA ARG A 37 -57.97 -9.25 -8.86
C ARG A 37 -57.96 -7.89 -9.59
N SER A 38 -58.69 -6.90 -9.07
CA SER A 38 -58.75 -5.53 -9.58
C SER A 38 -57.54 -4.68 -9.21
N VAL A 39 -56.72 -5.08 -8.24
CA VAL A 39 -55.51 -4.34 -7.85
C VAL A 39 -54.54 -4.31 -9.04
N PRO A 40 -54.11 -3.10 -9.47
CA PRO A 40 -53.22 -2.95 -10.61
C PRO A 40 -51.80 -3.42 -10.30
N GLY A 41 -51.03 -3.72 -11.35
CA GLY A 41 -49.66 -4.21 -11.25
C GLY A 41 -49.21 -4.90 -12.53
N PRO A 42 -47.95 -5.33 -12.62
CA PRO A 42 -47.41 -6.03 -13.79
C PRO A 42 -48.22 -7.27 -14.14
N PRO A 43 -48.49 -7.56 -15.43
CA PRO A 43 -49.37 -8.67 -15.82
C PRO A 43 -48.91 -10.03 -15.27
N LEU A 44 -47.61 -10.34 -15.31
CA LEU A 44 -47.06 -11.60 -14.82
C LEU A 44 -47.11 -11.74 -13.29
N ALA A 45 -47.06 -10.63 -12.54
CA ALA A 45 -47.16 -10.61 -11.09
C ALA A 45 -48.53 -11.08 -10.57
N ARG A 46 -49.54 -11.16 -11.45
CA ARG A 46 -50.86 -11.71 -11.12
C ARG A 46 -50.86 -13.22 -10.96
N PHE A 47 -49.99 -13.91 -11.71
CA PHE A 47 -50.05 -15.36 -11.88
C PHE A 47 -48.88 -16.07 -11.22
N THR A 48 -47.73 -15.40 -11.06
CA THR A 48 -46.51 -16.04 -10.56
C THR A 48 -45.62 -15.09 -9.76
N ARG A 49 -44.93 -15.66 -8.76
CA ARG A 49 -43.88 -14.99 -7.99
C ARG A 49 -42.56 -14.87 -8.78
N LEU A 50 -42.42 -15.58 -9.90
CA LEU A 50 -41.22 -15.58 -10.74
C LEU A 50 -40.93 -14.20 -11.34
N TRP A 51 -41.96 -13.40 -11.65
CA TRP A 51 -41.75 -12.02 -12.07
C TRP A 51 -41.05 -11.20 -10.98
N TYR A 52 -41.49 -11.36 -9.73
CA TYR A 52 -40.90 -10.65 -8.60
C TYR A 52 -39.47 -11.12 -8.33
N LEU A 53 -39.24 -12.44 -8.35
CA LEU A 53 -37.89 -13.02 -8.27
C LEU A 53 -36.98 -12.48 -9.36
N TYR A 54 -37.43 -12.46 -10.62
CA TYR A 54 -36.65 -11.94 -11.74
C TYR A 54 -36.27 -10.48 -11.52
N LYS A 55 -37.22 -9.64 -11.08
CA LYS A 55 -36.94 -8.23 -10.81
C LYS A 55 -36.02 -7.99 -9.62
N ILE A 56 -36.10 -8.81 -8.57
CA ILE A 56 -35.12 -8.75 -7.47
C ILE A 56 -33.75 -9.24 -7.95
N TYR A 57 -33.69 -10.28 -8.78
CA TYR A 57 -32.44 -10.81 -9.34
C TYR A 57 -31.73 -9.80 -10.26
N GLN A 58 -32.46 -8.90 -10.93
CA GLN A 58 -31.87 -7.79 -11.69
C GLN A 58 -31.17 -6.74 -10.80
N GLY A 59 -31.43 -6.71 -9.49
CA GLY A 59 -30.71 -5.87 -8.52
C GLY A 59 -31.23 -4.43 -8.37
N ASP A 60 -32.34 -4.05 -9.01
CA ASP A 60 -32.87 -2.67 -9.04
C ASP A 60 -34.36 -2.57 -8.65
N PHE A 61 -34.85 -3.51 -7.84
CA PHE A 61 -36.29 -3.59 -7.52
C PHE A 61 -36.80 -2.35 -6.80
N GLU A 62 -35.98 -1.66 -6.02
CA GLU A 62 -36.34 -0.42 -5.34
C GLU A 62 -36.76 0.68 -6.30
N ARG A 63 -36.06 0.82 -7.44
CA ARG A 63 -36.41 1.75 -8.52
C ARG A 63 -37.61 1.24 -9.30
N THR A 64 -37.62 -0.05 -9.63
CA THR A 64 -38.79 -0.69 -10.25
C THR A 64 -40.06 -0.45 -9.43
N ASN A 65 -40.00 -0.55 -8.11
CA ASN A 65 -41.17 -0.38 -7.25
C ASN A 65 -41.64 1.09 -7.23
N VAL A 66 -40.72 2.06 -7.23
CA VAL A 66 -41.04 3.49 -7.39
C VAL A 66 -41.79 3.73 -8.70
N ASP A 67 -41.29 3.20 -9.81
CA ASP A 67 -41.92 3.38 -11.12
C ASP A 67 -43.31 2.74 -11.20
N LEU A 68 -43.51 1.60 -10.52
CA LEU A 68 -44.81 0.97 -10.43
C LEU A 68 -45.83 1.81 -9.66
N HIS A 69 -45.44 2.45 -8.56
CA HIS A 69 -46.32 3.34 -7.81
C HIS A 69 -46.62 4.62 -8.59
N LYS A 70 -45.63 5.18 -9.30
CA LYS A 70 -45.85 6.29 -10.25
C LYS A 70 -46.88 5.93 -11.33
N LYS A 71 -46.87 4.68 -11.81
CA LYS A 71 -47.76 4.21 -12.88
C LYS A 71 -49.16 3.80 -12.40
N TYR A 72 -49.25 3.11 -11.28
CA TYR A 72 -50.47 2.41 -10.86
C TYR A 72 -51.14 3.01 -9.61
N GLY A 73 -50.50 3.98 -8.95
CA GLY A 73 -51.03 4.64 -7.75
C GLY A 73 -50.62 3.93 -6.45
N PRO A 74 -51.29 4.23 -5.32
CA PRO A 74 -50.82 3.92 -3.96
C PRO A 74 -50.88 2.44 -3.58
N VAL A 75 -51.50 1.58 -4.40
CA VAL A 75 -51.65 0.14 -4.14
C VAL A 75 -51.25 -0.64 -5.39
N VAL A 76 -50.16 -1.40 -5.29
CA VAL A 76 -49.56 -2.14 -6.41
C VAL A 76 -49.41 -3.62 -6.07
N ARG A 77 -49.90 -4.49 -6.94
CA ARG A 77 -49.62 -5.93 -6.88
C ARG A 77 -48.22 -6.22 -7.42
N ILE A 78 -47.38 -6.84 -6.60
CA ILE A 78 -45.99 -7.21 -6.97
C ILE A 78 -45.79 -8.72 -7.08
N ALA A 79 -46.66 -9.52 -6.46
CA ALA A 79 -46.72 -10.97 -6.63
C ALA A 79 -48.13 -11.49 -6.30
N PRO A 80 -48.46 -12.76 -6.60
CA PRO A 80 -49.72 -13.35 -6.15
C PRO A 80 -49.84 -13.25 -4.62
N ASN A 81 -50.96 -12.70 -4.15
CA ASN A 81 -51.25 -12.46 -2.73
C ASN A 81 -50.26 -11.51 -2.01
N GLU A 82 -49.52 -10.66 -2.75
CA GLU A 82 -48.52 -9.74 -2.18
C GLU A 82 -48.55 -8.36 -2.85
N TYR A 83 -48.66 -7.32 -2.02
CA TYR A 83 -48.97 -5.96 -2.43
C TYR A 83 -48.02 -4.93 -1.77
N SER A 84 -47.53 -4.01 -2.59
CA SER A 84 -46.76 -2.83 -2.18
C SER A 84 -47.70 -1.65 -2.01
N ILE A 85 -47.61 -0.94 -0.89
CA ILE A 85 -48.48 0.17 -0.48
C ILE A 85 -47.64 1.44 -0.31
N ASP A 86 -48.18 2.58 -0.71
CA ASP A 86 -47.66 3.92 -0.44
C ASP A 86 -48.78 4.83 0.06
N ASP A 87 -48.99 4.83 1.38
CA ASP A 87 -50.00 5.66 2.05
C ASP A 87 -49.64 5.88 3.54
N VAL A 88 -49.77 7.13 4.01
CA VAL A 88 -49.36 7.55 5.36
C VAL A 88 -50.23 6.92 6.45
N GLU A 89 -51.54 6.78 6.22
CA GLU A 89 -52.44 6.16 7.19
C GLU A 89 -52.28 4.64 7.21
N ALA A 90 -52.09 4.01 6.04
CA ALA A 90 -51.77 2.59 5.94
C ALA A 90 -50.48 2.25 6.70
N ALA A 91 -49.44 3.09 6.66
CA ALA A 91 -48.23 2.88 7.46
C ALA A 91 -48.51 2.76 8.96
N LYS A 92 -49.37 3.62 9.51
CA LYS A 92 -49.76 3.57 10.92
C LYS A 92 -50.52 2.28 11.26
N ILE A 93 -51.40 1.84 10.37
CA ILE A 93 -52.17 0.59 10.54
C ILE A 93 -51.26 -0.63 10.47
N ILE A 94 -50.33 -0.68 9.52
CA ILE A 94 -49.48 -1.85 9.28
C ILE A 94 -48.38 -1.98 10.36
N TYR A 95 -47.76 -0.87 10.77
CA TYR A 95 -46.56 -0.91 11.62
C TYR A 95 -46.74 -0.33 13.04
N GLY A 96 -47.90 0.26 13.35
CA GLY A 96 -48.18 0.87 14.65
C GLY A 96 -48.00 -0.06 15.86
N HIS A 97 -47.84 0.54 17.04
CA HIS A 97 -47.66 -0.19 18.29
C HIS A 97 -48.94 -0.96 18.66
N GLY A 98 -48.81 -2.24 19.00
CA GLY A 98 -49.94 -3.08 19.42
C GLY A 98 -50.79 -3.67 18.28
N ASN A 99 -50.43 -3.43 17.01
CA ASN A 99 -51.19 -3.93 15.87
C ASN A 99 -50.96 -5.43 15.60
N ALA A 100 -51.98 -6.11 15.06
CA ALA A 100 -51.99 -7.57 14.83
C ALA A 100 -51.18 -8.04 13.61
N PHE A 101 -50.51 -7.14 12.90
CA PHE A 101 -49.73 -7.43 11.69
C PHE A 101 -48.38 -8.06 12.03
N VAL A 102 -48.23 -9.35 11.69
CA VAL A 102 -46.97 -10.10 11.92
C VAL A 102 -46.04 -10.00 10.72
N LYS A 103 -44.74 -10.23 10.92
CA LYS A 103 -43.76 -10.30 9.82
C LYS A 103 -44.16 -11.39 8.81
N ALA A 104 -44.00 -11.09 7.52
CA ALA A 104 -44.32 -12.03 6.46
C ALA A 104 -43.36 -13.25 6.45
N PRO A 105 -43.75 -14.39 5.86
CA PRO A 105 -42.90 -15.57 5.75
C PRO A 105 -41.53 -15.34 5.09
N TRP A 106 -41.35 -14.25 4.33
CA TRP A 106 -40.07 -13.88 3.72
C TRP A 106 -38.92 -13.81 4.73
N TYR A 107 -39.17 -13.31 5.95
CA TYR A 107 -38.15 -13.19 6.99
C TYR A 107 -37.66 -14.56 7.52
N TRP A 108 -38.38 -15.65 7.27
CA TRP A 108 -37.97 -17.01 7.66
C TRP A 108 -36.59 -17.39 7.13
N ALA A 109 -36.26 -16.97 5.90
CA ALA A 109 -34.99 -17.30 5.27
C ALA A 109 -33.76 -16.61 5.93
N TRP A 110 -34.00 -15.61 6.79
CA TRP A 110 -32.96 -14.81 7.46
C TRP A 110 -32.54 -15.38 8.83
N MET A 111 -33.08 -16.53 9.23
CA MET A 111 -32.67 -17.25 10.44
C MET A 111 -32.41 -18.72 10.11
N PRO A 112 -31.79 -19.50 11.01
CA PRO A 112 -31.76 -20.96 10.85
C PRO A 112 -33.18 -21.52 10.73
N PRO A 113 -33.39 -22.68 10.08
CA PRO A 113 -34.69 -23.34 9.94
C PRO A 113 -35.15 -24.00 11.26
N ASP A 114 -35.01 -23.26 12.35
CA ASP A 114 -35.29 -23.61 13.73
C ASP A 114 -36.09 -22.44 14.33
N PRO A 115 -37.41 -22.62 14.57
CA PRO A 115 -38.27 -21.54 15.03
C PRO A 115 -37.81 -20.90 16.34
N ASP A 116 -37.04 -21.60 17.17
CA ASP A 116 -36.61 -21.15 18.49
C ASP A 116 -35.27 -20.42 18.49
N LYS A 117 -34.58 -20.38 17.35
CA LYS A 117 -33.28 -19.68 17.18
C LYS A 117 -33.40 -18.39 16.36
N ALA A 118 -34.55 -17.73 16.45
CA ALA A 118 -34.79 -16.48 15.73
C ALA A 118 -33.92 -15.34 16.26
N SER A 119 -33.27 -14.61 15.35
CA SER A 119 -32.63 -13.32 15.67
C SER A 119 -33.68 -12.23 15.87
N LEU A 120 -33.30 -11.12 16.51
CA LEU A 120 -34.20 -9.97 16.70
C LEU A 120 -34.77 -9.44 15.37
N PHE A 121 -34.00 -9.55 14.27
CA PHE A 121 -34.44 -9.16 12.95
C PHE A 121 -35.44 -10.13 12.32
N ALA A 122 -35.22 -11.45 12.39
CA ALA A 122 -36.06 -12.40 11.66
C ALA A 122 -37.30 -12.88 12.43
N ASP A 123 -37.41 -12.57 13.73
CA ASP A 123 -38.45 -13.14 14.59
C ASP A 123 -39.88 -12.75 14.16
N LEU A 124 -40.62 -13.75 13.67
CA LEU A 124 -42.01 -13.66 13.24
C LEU A 124 -42.97 -13.47 14.42
N ASN A 125 -42.61 -13.95 15.62
CA ASN A 125 -43.46 -13.89 16.80
C ASN A 125 -43.32 -12.52 17.51
N PRO A 126 -44.38 -11.69 17.57
CA PRO A 126 -44.29 -10.37 18.20
C PRO A 126 -43.99 -10.40 19.69
N HIS A 127 -44.48 -11.41 20.41
CA HIS A 127 -44.28 -11.54 21.86
C HIS A 127 -42.82 -11.89 22.17
N ARG A 128 -42.27 -12.92 21.51
CA ARG A 128 -40.87 -13.34 21.68
C ARG A 128 -39.91 -12.22 21.28
N HIS A 129 -40.18 -11.55 20.16
CA HIS A 129 -39.41 -10.37 19.76
C HIS A 129 -39.42 -9.28 20.85
N GLY A 130 -40.57 -8.99 21.47
CA GLY A 130 -40.68 -8.00 22.55
C GLY A 130 -39.83 -8.37 23.77
N VAL A 131 -39.79 -9.66 24.13
CA VAL A 131 -38.93 -10.18 25.20
C VAL A 131 -37.45 -10.03 24.83
N GLN A 132 -37.03 -10.50 23.64
CA GLN A 132 -35.64 -10.41 23.19
C GLN A 132 -35.17 -8.96 23.06
N ARG A 133 -36.01 -8.05 22.55
CA ARG A 133 -35.68 -6.62 22.44
C ARG A 133 -35.37 -6.01 23.81
N ARG A 134 -36.17 -6.33 24.83
CA ARG A 134 -35.98 -5.80 26.19
C ARG A 134 -34.65 -6.24 26.81
N LYS A 135 -34.16 -7.45 26.49
CA LYS A 135 -32.87 -7.94 26.98
C LYS A 135 -31.70 -7.05 26.56
N PHE A 136 -31.72 -6.54 25.33
CA PHE A 136 -30.58 -5.83 24.75
C PHE A 136 -30.76 -4.31 24.66
N ALA A 137 -31.99 -3.78 24.78
CA ALA A 137 -32.31 -2.37 24.51
C ALA A 137 -31.47 -1.35 25.28
N SER A 138 -31.06 -1.65 26.52
CA SER A 138 -30.23 -0.75 27.33
C SER A 138 -28.86 -0.46 26.71
N ALA A 139 -28.26 -1.45 26.03
CA ALA A 139 -26.97 -1.32 25.36
C ALA A 139 -27.04 -0.38 24.14
N TYR A 140 -28.21 -0.17 23.54
CA TYR A 140 -28.42 0.72 22.38
C TYR A 140 -29.10 2.06 22.75
N SER A 141 -29.25 2.34 24.04
CA SER A 141 -29.86 3.59 24.52
C SER A 141 -28.95 4.80 24.25
N MET A 142 -29.55 6.00 24.16
CA MET A 142 -28.82 7.27 24.04
C MET A 142 -27.79 7.48 25.17
N SER A 143 -28.10 7.04 26.38
CA SER A 143 -27.17 7.12 27.52
C SER A 143 -25.95 6.20 27.36
N SER A 144 -26.09 5.06 26.68
CA SER A 144 -24.96 4.16 26.42
C SER A 144 -24.04 4.69 25.31
N LEU A 145 -24.56 5.48 24.37
CA LEU A 145 -23.83 5.95 23.18
C LEU A 145 -22.68 6.89 23.48
N VAL A 146 -22.82 7.75 24.48
CA VAL A 146 -21.71 8.59 24.98
C VAL A 146 -20.51 7.71 25.37
N GLY A 147 -20.79 6.51 25.88
CA GLY A 147 -19.74 5.56 26.18
C GLY A 147 -19.08 4.98 24.92
N TYR A 148 -19.78 4.81 23.81
CA TYR A 148 -19.16 4.20 22.62
C TYR A 148 -18.37 5.19 21.77
N GLU A 149 -18.49 6.47 22.08
CA GLU A 149 -17.88 7.55 21.33
C GLU A 149 -16.35 7.38 21.12
N PRO A 150 -15.55 6.99 22.14
CA PRO A 150 -14.11 6.76 21.94
C PRO A 150 -13.79 5.64 20.95
N PHE A 151 -14.65 4.62 20.82
CA PHE A 151 -14.47 3.56 19.82
C PHE A 151 -14.65 4.11 18.40
N VAL A 152 -15.62 5.01 18.22
CA VAL A 152 -15.85 5.70 16.94
C VAL A 152 -14.70 6.66 16.64
N ASP A 153 -14.16 7.34 17.65
CA ASP A 153 -13.01 8.24 17.50
C ASP A 153 -11.76 7.50 17.05
N ASN A 154 -11.45 6.35 17.66
CA ASN A 154 -10.31 5.51 17.26
C ASN A 154 -10.36 5.18 15.76
N CYS A 155 -11.52 4.74 15.27
CA CYS A 155 -11.71 4.42 13.86
C CYS A 155 -11.74 5.66 12.97
N SER A 156 -12.34 6.77 13.42
CA SER A 156 -12.44 8.02 12.65
C SER A 156 -11.07 8.66 12.45
N CYS A 157 -10.26 8.73 13.51
CA CYS A 157 -8.89 9.22 13.46
C CYS A 157 -8.04 8.35 12.52
N LEU A 158 -8.18 7.03 12.59
CA LEU A 158 -7.47 6.13 11.68
C LEU A 158 -7.95 6.31 10.22
N PHE A 159 -9.26 6.42 9.98
CA PHE A 159 -9.79 6.66 8.64
C PHE A 159 -9.21 7.96 8.05
N VAL A 160 -9.22 9.05 8.83
CA VAL A 160 -8.64 10.33 8.43
C VAL A 160 -7.14 10.18 8.13
N LEU A 161 -6.40 9.46 8.97
CA LEU A 161 -4.97 9.21 8.75
C LEU A 161 -4.74 8.46 7.42
N ARG A 162 -5.48 7.38 7.17
CA ARG A 162 -5.38 6.60 5.92
C ARG A 162 -5.77 7.45 4.71
N PHE A 163 -6.80 8.28 4.81
CA PHE A 163 -7.18 9.18 3.73
C PHE A 163 -6.19 10.31 3.51
N HIS A 164 -5.46 10.75 4.54
CA HIS A 164 -4.34 11.68 4.38
C HIS A 164 -3.20 11.02 3.58
N GLU A 165 -2.82 9.79 3.93
CA GLU A 165 -1.83 9.01 3.18
C GLU A 165 -2.26 8.79 1.72
N ILE A 166 -3.53 8.46 1.49
CA ILE A 166 -4.07 8.22 0.14
C ILE A 166 -4.15 9.53 -0.66
N ALA A 167 -4.59 10.63 -0.06
CA ALA A 167 -4.69 11.93 -0.72
C ALA A 167 -3.33 12.41 -1.24
N GLN A 168 -2.25 12.14 -0.51
CA GLN A 168 -0.88 12.45 -0.95
C GLN A 168 -0.46 11.68 -2.21
N THR A 169 -1.07 10.54 -2.53
CA THR A 169 -0.74 9.75 -3.71
C THR A 169 -1.41 10.23 -5.00
N GLY A 170 -2.51 10.98 -4.89
CA GLY A 170 -3.37 11.37 -6.03
C GLY A 170 -4.09 10.19 -6.70
N ARG A 171 -4.25 9.06 -6.02
CA ARG A 171 -4.96 7.87 -6.53
C ARG A 171 -6.48 8.05 -6.46
N LYS A 172 -7.20 7.37 -7.37
CA LYS A 172 -8.65 7.20 -7.29
C LYS A 172 -8.99 6.29 -6.09
N VAL A 173 -10.07 6.60 -5.39
CA VAL A 173 -10.47 5.89 -4.16
C VAL A 173 -11.91 5.40 -4.27
N ASN A 174 -12.13 4.12 -3.95
CA ASN A 174 -13.49 3.59 -3.80
C ASN A 174 -14.00 3.85 -2.37
N PHE A 175 -14.79 4.91 -2.21
CA PHE A 175 -15.39 5.26 -0.92
C PHE A 175 -16.34 4.19 -0.37
N GLY A 176 -17.02 3.43 -1.23
CA GLY A 176 -17.91 2.36 -0.79
C GLY A 176 -17.15 1.29 0.00
N LEU A 177 -15.99 0.87 -0.51
CA LEU A 177 -15.12 -0.09 0.17
C LEU A 177 -14.58 0.48 1.49
N TRP A 178 -14.07 1.71 1.48
CA TRP A 178 -13.48 2.31 2.68
C TRP A 178 -14.51 2.58 3.78
N PHE A 179 -15.73 2.97 3.43
CA PHE A 179 -16.82 3.08 4.40
C PHE A 179 -17.28 1.73 4.93
N GLN A 180 -17.18 0.67 4.13
CA GLN A 180 -17.39 -0.69 4.60
C GLN A 180 -16.32 -1.09 5.61
N CYS A 181 -15.03 -0.92 5.30
CA CYS A 181 -13.92 -1.12 6.24
C CYS A 181 -14.13 -0.35 7.55
N TYR A 182 -14.50 0.93 7.45
CA TYR A 182 -14.80 1.78 8.61
C TYR A 182 -15.92 1.23 9.47
N ALA A 183 -17.09 0.95 8.88
CA ALA A 183 -18.26 0.51 9.63
C ALA A 183 -18.03 -0.87 10.29
N PHE A 184 -17.30 -1.78 9.63
CA PHE A 184 -16.91 -3.05 10.24
C PHE A 184 -15.98 -2.87 11.45
N ASP A 185 -14.96 -2.03 11.34
CA ASP A 185 -14.03 -1.81 12.45
C ASP A 185 -14.70 -1.11 13.63
N VAL A 186 -15.58 -0.13 13.37
CA VAL A 186 -16.37 0.52 14.42
C VAL A 186 -17.28 -0.48 15.13
N ILE A 187 -18.08 -1.26 14.38
CA ILE A 187 -19.00 -2.20 15.04
C ILE A 187 -18.24 -3.34 15.73
N GLY A 188 -17.08 -3.72 15.23
CA GLY A 188 -16.15 -4.64 15.90
C GLY A 188 -15.67 -4.08 17.22
N GLU A 189 -15.21 -2.82 17.24
CA GLU A 189 -14.71 -2.19 18.46
C GLU A 189 -15.83 -1.94 19.47
N ILE A 190 -17.04 -1.58 19.05
CA ILE A 190 -18.18 -1.41 19.97
C ILE A 190 -18.70 -2.75 20.49
N THR A 191 -18.67 -3.79 19.65
CA THR A 191 -19.19 -5.11 20.04
C THR A 191 -18.21 -5.87 20.93
N PHE A 192 -16.93 -5.89 20.56
CA PHE A 192 -15.90 -6.74 21.19
C PHE A 192 -14.80 -5.94 21.91
N GLY A 193 -14.81 -4.61 21.81
CA GLY A 193 -13.70 -3.73 22.23
C GLY A 193 -12.43 -3.89 21.41
N LYS A 194 -12.52 -4.50 20.22
CA LYS A 194 -11.40 -4.72 19.30
C LYS A 194 -11.85 -4.56 17.83
N ARG A 195 -11.06 -3.84 17.03
CA ARG A 195 -11.26 -3.68 15.58
C ARG A 195 -11.03 -5.01 14.84
N PHE A 196 -11.62 -5.16 13.66
CA PHE A 196 -11.31 -6.29 12.76
C PHE A 196 -9.96 -6.10 12.06
N GLY A 197 -9.56 -4.84 11.86
CA GLY A 197 -8.32 -4.45 11.19
C GLY A 197 -8.51 -4.06 9.73
N PHE A 198 -9.75 -3.89 9.27
CA PHE A 198 -10.04 -3.62 7.85
C PHE A 198 -9.61 -2.21 7.44
N LEU A 199 -9.65 -1.22 8.34
CA LEU A 199 -9.12 0.13 8.09
C LEU A 199 -7.61 0.14 7.94
N ASP A 200 -6.90 -0.68 8.72
CA ASP A 200 -5.44 -0.79 8.66
C ASP A 200 -5.02 -1.37 7.30
N MET A 201 -5.72 -2.42 6.85
CA MET A 201 -5.40 -3.13 5.60
C MET A 201 -5.95 -2.44 4.34
N GLY A 202 -7.08 -1.75 4.42
CA GLY A 202 -7.78 -1.18 3.26
C GLY A 202 -8.41 -2.22 2.31
N VAL A 203 -8.54 -3.48 2.74
CA VAL A 203 -9.05 -4.61 1.94
C VAL A 203 -9.79 -5.64 2.81
N ASP A 204 -10.76 -6.35 2.22
CA ASP A 204 -11.44 -7.51 2.85
C ASP A 204 -10.71 -8.82 2.57
N LYS A 205 -9.63 -9.01 3.32
CA LYS A 205 -8.73 -10.16 3.19
C LYS A 205 -9.39 -11.52 3.48
N GLU A 206 -10.36 -11.56 4.40
CA GLU A 206 -10.97 -12.80 4.91
C GLU A 206 -12.29 -13.15 4.21
N GLY A 207 -12.68 -12.35 3.21
CA GLY A 207 -13.92 -12.53 2.44
C GLY A 207 -15.18 -12.32 3.26
N VAL A 208 -15.13 -11.45 4.28
CA VAL A 208 -16.24 -11.17 5.19
C VAL A 208 -17.36 -10.39 4.51
N PHE A 209 -17.03 -9.44 3.63
CA PHE A 209 -17.98 -8.60 2.91
C PHE A 209 -18.78 -9.48 1.94
N GLY A 210 -18.07 -10.25 1.09
CA GLY A 210 -18.69 -11.21 0.18
C GLY A 210 -19.48 -12.32 0.89
N ALA A 211 -19.06 -12.74 2.09
CA ALA A 211 -19.84 -13.68 2.90
C ALA A 211 -21.17 -13.08 3.37
N ILE A 212 -21.19 -11.84 3.83
CA ILE A 212 -22.43 -11.18 4.25
C ILE A 212 -23.33 -10.91 3.04
N ASP A 213 -22.78 -10.46 1.92
CA ASP A 213 -23.53 -10.24 0.67
C ASP A 213 -24.15 -11.52 0.12
N SER A 214 -23.39 -12.61 0.10
CA SER A 214 -23.90 -13.93 -0.33
C SER A 214 -24.97 -14.46 0.63
N ARG A 215 -24.83 -14.22 1.95
CA ARG A 215 -25.88 -14.56 2.94
C ARG A 215 -27.16 -13.75 2.69
N GLY A 216 -27.02 -12.45 2.45
CA GLY A 216 -28.12 -11.54 2.18
C GLY A 216 -28.85 -11.89 0.88
N SER A 217 -28.09 -12.19 -0.18
CA SER A 217 -28.59 -12.64 -1.47
C SER A 217 -29.38 -13.94 -1.35
N TYR A 218 -28.81 -14.97 -0.70
CA TYR A 218 -29.50 -16.22 -0.41
C TYR A 218 -30.83 -15.97 0.32
N SER A 219 -30.78 -15.20 1.41
CA SER A 219 -31.95 -14.98 2.27
C SER A 219 -33.04 -14.22 1.53
N THR A 220 -32.65 -13.28 0.67
CA THR A 220 -33.55 -12.50 -0.17
C THR A 220 -34.25 -13.35 -1.22
N TYR A 221 -33.51 -14.15 -2.00
CA TYR A 221 -34.08 -14.99 -3.07
C TYR A 221 -34.91 -16.13 -2.51
N VAL A 222 -34.38 -16.86 -1.52
CA VAL A 222 -35.09 -17.98 -0.89
C VAL A 222 -36.29 -17.49 -0.08
N GLY A 223 -36.23 -16.28 0.48
CA GLY A 223 -37.37 -15.64 1.15
C GLY A 223 -38.59 -15.44 0.23
N ILE A 224 -38.42 -15.37 -1.09
CA ILE A 224 -39.55 -15.32 -2.03
C ILE A 224 -40.31 -16.66 -2.06
N PHE A 225 -39.60 -17.76 -1.81
CA PHE A 225 -40.14 -19.12 -1.71
C PHE A 225 -39.74 -19.78 -0.39
N PRO A 226 -40.28 -19.34 0.77
CA PRO A 226 -39.78 -19.72 2.10
C PRO A 226 -39.73 -21.24 2.35
N LYS A 227 -40.58 -22.01 1.68
CA LYS A 227 -40.60 -23.48 1.78
C LYS A 227 -39.30 -24.13 1.32
N LEU A 228 -38.56 -23.50 0.40
CA LEU A 228 -37.26 -24.00 -0.07
C LEU A 228 -36.16 -23.86 0.97
N HIS A 229 -36.33 -22.97 1.96
CA HIS A 229 -35.32 -22.70 2.97
C HIS A 229 -34.90 -23.95 3.75
N ASN A 230 -35.86 -24.78 4.16
CA ASN A 230 -35.59 -26.01 4.92
C ASN A 230 -34.74 -27.02 4.13
N ILE A 231 -34.78 -26.96 2.80
CA ILE A 231 -34.03 -27.85 1.90
C ILE A 231 -32.68 -27.24 1.54
N LEU A 232 -32.63 -25.94 1.26
CA LEU A 232 -31.44 -25.27 0.75
C LEU A 232 -30.48 -24.79 1.84
N PHE A 233 -30.98 -24.50 3.05
CA PHE A 233 -30.15 -23.96 4.14
C PHE A 233 -29.00 -24.90 4.54
N PRO A 234 -29.18 -26.23 4.66
CA PRO A 234 -28.08 -27.16 4.97
C PRO A 234 -26.97 -27.22 3.91
N LEU A 235 -27.24 -26.73 2.70
CA LEU A 235 -26.27 -26.73 1.59
C LEU A 235 -25.39 -25.47 1.57
N LEU A 236 -25.63 -24.51 2.48
CA LEU A 236 -24.84 -23.29 2.53
C LEU A 236 -23.41 -23.56 3.02
N PRO A 237 -22.42 -22.86 2.46
CA PRO A 237 -21.04 -22.99 2.90
C PRO A 237 -20.89 -22.55 4.36
N SER A 238 -20.18 -23.37 5.15
CA SER A 238 -19.84 -23.08 6.55
C SER A 238 -18.36 -22.70 6.73
N THR A 239 -17.62 -22.63 5.62
CA THR A 239 -16.19 -22.28 5.51
C THR A 239 -16.03 -20.94 4.80
N GLY A 240 -14.80 -20.41 4.71
CA GLY A 240 -14.54 -19.05 4.17
C GLY A 240 -15.06 -17.95 5.10
N GLY A 241 -15.45 -16.79 4.55
CA GLY A 241 -15.91 -15.64 5.36
C GLY A 241 -17.11 -15.95 6.27
N HIS A 242 -18.00 -16.88 5.88
CA HIS A 242 -19.12 -17.34 6.73
C HIS A 242 -18.62 -18.07 7.98
N GLY A 243 -17.59 -18.91 7.83
CA GLY A 243 -16.91 -19.58 8.93
C GLY A 243 -16.09 -18.61 9.78
N TYR A 244 -15.44 -17.63 9.14
CA TYR A 244 -14.63 -16.61 9.80
C TYR A 244 -15.45 -15.76 10.77
N VAL A 245 -16.58 -15.17 10.34
CA VAL A 245 -17.41 -14.31 11.20
C VAL A 245 -17.90 -15.09 12.44
N ALA A 246 -18.32 -16.34 12.26
CA ALA A 246 -18.77 -17.18 13.36
C ALA A 246 -17.62 -17.59 14.30
N GLY A 247 -16.46 -17.95 13.75
CA GLY A 247 -15.25 -18.29 14.50
C GLY A 247 -14.70 -17.10 15.29
N TYR A 248 -14.61 -15.94 14.63
CA TYR A 248 -14.19 -14.67 15.22
C TYR A 248 -15.11 -14.25 16.36
N THR A 249 -16.43 -14.32 16.16
CA THR A 249 -17.41 -13.99 17.21
C THR A 249 -17.19 -14.87 18.46
N LYS A 250 -17.00 -16.18 18.28
CA LYS A 250 -16.72 -17.10 19.40
C LYS A 250 -15.40 -16.77 20.09
N SER A 251 -14.34 -16.54 19.33
CA SER A 251 -13.02 -16.26 19.88
C SER A 251 -12.98 -14.95 20.66
N GLN A 252 -13.63 -13.89 20.15
CA GLN A 252 -13.69 -12.60 20.84
C GLN A 252 -14.53 -12.67 22.13
N ILE A 253 -15.66 -13.37 22.13
CA ILE A 253 -16.45 -13.59 23.35
C ILE A 253 -15.61 -14.33 24.39
N ALA A 254 -14.95 -15.43 24.01
CA ALA A 254 -14.11 -16.21 24.92
C ALA A 254 -12.91 -15.40 25.44
N SER A 255 -12.25 -14.64 24.57
CA SER A 255 -11.14 -13.77 24.94
C SER A 255 -11.57 -12.70 25.93
N ARG A 256 -12.74 -12.07 25.72
CA ARG A 256 -13.26 -11.04 26.62
C ARG A 256 -13.65 -11.62 27.97
N GLU A 257 -14.29 -12.78 27.98
CA GLU A 257 -14.63 -13.49 29.21
C GLU A 257 -13.39 -13.88 30.02
N ALA A 258 -12.30 -14.29 29.36
CA ALA A 258 -11.03 -14.58 30.02
C ALA A 258 -10.39 -13.33 30.62
N LEU A 259 -10.40 -12.20 29.89
CA LEU A 259 -9.85 -10.92 30.36
C LEU A 259 -10.59 -10.41 31.59
N LEU A 260 -11.92 -10.42 31.59
CA LEU A 260 -12.73 -9.97 32.74
C LEU A 260 -12.54 -10.82 34.00
N LYS A 261 -11.99 -12.04 33.88
CA LYS A 261 -11.67 -12.93 35.01
C LYS A 261 -10.23 -12.78 35.51
N ASP A 262 -9.36 -12.07 34.80
CA ASP A 262 -7.96 -11.88 35.20
C ASP A 262 -7.83 -10.69 36.16
N PRO A 263 -7.49 -10.91 37.44
CA PRO A 263 -7.32 -9.84 38.43
C PRO A 263 -6.10 -8.94 38.16
N LYS A 264 -5.22 -9.32 37.24
CA LYS A 264 -4.10 -8.48 36.78
C LYS A 264 -4.45 -7.65 35.54
N SER A 265 -5.58 -7.91 34.89
CA SER A 265 -6.02 -7.05 33.81
C SER A 265 -6.42 -5.70 34.40
N GLN A 266 -5.70 -4.64 34.02
CA GLN A 266 -6.21 -3.30 34.22
C GLN A 266 -7.40 -3.18 33.28
N ASP A 267 -8.60 -3.15 33.85
CA ASP A 267 -9.81 -2.88 33.08
C ASP A 267 -9.55 -1.61 32.26
N ARG A 268 -9.79 -1.68 30.94
CA ARG A 268 -9.42 -0.62 30.01
C ARG A 268 -10.02 0.69 30.52
N ASP A 269 -9.24 1.76 30.64
CA ASP A 269 -9.79 3.09 30.94
C ASP A 269 -10.80 3.45 29.85
N GLY A 270 -12.08 3.34 30.19
CA GLY A 270 -13.16 3.55 29.25
C GLY A 270 -14.45 2.78 29.57
N PRO A 271 -15.56 3.17 28.94
CA PRO A 271 -16.86 2.54 29.09
C PRO A 271 -16.92 1.12 28.46
N PRO A 272 -17.72 0.20 29.01
CA PRO A 272 -17.71 -1.20 28.60
C PRO A 272 -18.33 -1.40 27.20
N ASP A 273 -17.68 -2.25 26.39
CA ASP A 273 -18.20 -2.77 25.12
C ASP A 273 -19.42 -3.68 25.32
N PHE A 274 -20.08 -4.08 24.22
CA PHE A 274 -21.32 -4.87 24.33
C PHE A 274 -21.09 -6.23 24.96
N VAL A 275 -20.02 -6.96 24.59
CA VAL A 275 -19.74 -8.27 25.19
C VAL A 275 -19.51 -8.11 26.69
N SER A 276 -18.76 -7.09 27.12
CA SER A 276 -18.58 -6.78 28.55
C SER A 276 -19.91 -6.53 29.26
N LYS A 277 -20.79 -5.69 28.69
CA LYS A 277 -22.13 -5.43 29.26
C LYS A 277 -23.01 -6.67 29.32
N PHE A 278 -23.00 -7.50 28.28
CA PHE A 278 -23.84 -8.70 28.23
C PHE A 278 -23.31 -9.84 29.11
N LEU A 279 -21.98 -9.95 29.27
CA LEU A 279 -21.37 -10.86 30.24
C LEU A 279 -21.71 -10.46 31.69
N ALA A 280 -21.76 -9.15 32.00
CA ALA A 280 -22.21 -8.67 33.30
C ALA A 280 -23.69 -9.01 33.57
N LEU A 281 -24.59 -8.72 32.62
CA LEU A 281 -26.01 -9.09 32.72
C LEU A 281 -26.22 -10.60 32.88
N ARG A 282 -25.38 -11.41 32.23
CA ARG A 282 -25.39 -12.86 32.39
C ARG A 282 -24.91 -13.30 33.76
N ALA A 283 -23.88 -12.66 34.31
CA ALA A 283 -23.41 -12.97 35.65
C ALA A 283 -24.47 -12.66 36.71
N GLU A 284 -25.28 -11.63 36.50
CA GLU A 284 -26.43 -11.29 37.35
C GLU A 284 -27.60 -12.29 37.21
N ASP A 285 -27.95 -12.69 35.99
CA ASP A 285 -29.07 -13.61 35.73
C ASP A 285 -28.80 -14.52 34.50
N PRO A 286 -28.18 -15.71 34.71
CA PRO A 286 -27.84 -16.64 33.65
C PRO A 286 -29.04 -17.21 32.88
N GLU A 287 -30.23 -17.25 33.50
CA GLU A 287 -31.45 -17.75 32.84
C GLU A 287 -32.04 -16.70 31.89
N LYS A 288 -31.88 -15.40 32.20
CA LYS A 288 -32.32 -14.32 31.31
C LYS A 288 -31.36 -14.08 30.13
N MET A 289 -30.07 -14.37 30.26
CA MET A 289 -29.05 -14.16 29.20
C MET A 289 -28.26 -15.45 28.91
N THR A 290 -28.68 -16.20 27.89
CA THR A 290 -28.05 -17.47 27.52
C THR A 290 -26.78 -17.29 26.67
N PRO A 291 -25.90 -18.31 26.52
CA PRO A 291 -24.74 -18.19 25.63
C PRO A 291 -25.15 -18.03 24.17
N SER A 292 -26.27 -18.65 23.79
CA SER A 292 -26.84 -18.51 22.46
C SER A 292 -27.34 -17.09 22.22
N ASP A 293 -28.00 -16.47 23.20
CA ASP A 293 -28.44 -15.08 23.13
C ASP A 293 -27.26 -14.14 22.86
N LEU A 294 -26.16 -14.30 23.62
CA LEU A 294 -24.92 -13.53 23.45
C LEU A 294 -24.29 -13.72 22.07
N PHE A 295 -24.13 -14.96 21.62
CA PHE A 295 -23.55 -15.25 20.31
C PHE A 295 -24.41 -14.67 19.16
N THR A 296 -25.73 -14.89 19.21
CA THR A 296 -26.65 -14.43 18.17
C THR A 296 -26.72 -12.92 18.08
N ILE A 297 -26.70 -12.18 19.21
CA ILE A 297 -26.72 -10.71 19.17
C ILE A 297 -25.40 -10.13 18.63
N CYS A 298 -24.24 -10.69 19.01
CA CYS A 298 -22.94 -10.25 18.49
C CYS A 298 -22.84 -10.49 16.97
N GLN A 299 -23.24 -11.67 16.49
CA GLN A 299 -23.25 -11.95 15.05
C GLN A 299 -24.24 -11.05 14.29
N SER A 300 -25.40 -10.76 14.90
CA SER A 300 -26.38 -9.84 14.33
C SER A 300 -25.85 -8.41 14.24
N ASN A 301 -25.04 -7.96 15.21
CA ASN A 301 -24.42 -6.63 15.18
C ASN A 301 -23.45 -6.48 14.03
N ILE A 302 -22.56 -7.46 13.82
CA ILE A 302 -21.60 -7.42 12.72
C ILE A 302 -22.35 -7.26 11.40
N GLY A 303 -23.29 -8.17 11.09
CA GLY A 303 -23.98 -8.14 9.79
C GLY A 303 -24.94 -6.96 9.59
N ALA A 304 -25.64 -6.52 10.64
CA ALA A 304 -26.60 -5.42 10.50
C ALA A 304 -25.95 -4.04 10.58
N GLY A 305 -24.92 -3.88 11.41
CA GLY A 305 -24.29 -2.59 11.72
C GLY A 305 -23.24 -2.15 10.70
N SER A 306 -22.59 -3.08 9.98
CA SER A 306 -21.55 -2.74 9.02
C SER A 306 -22.11 -2.21 7.69
N ASP A 307 -22.75 -3.06 6.89
CA ASP A 307 -23.10 -2.73 5.49
C ASP A 307 -24.13 -1.61 5.40
N THR A 308 -25.14 -1.60 6.27
CA THR A 308 -26.19 -0.58 6.23
C THR A 308 -25.67 0.82 6.60
N THR A 309 -24.70 0.90 7.51
CA THR A 309 -24.03 2.15 7.86
C THR A 309 -23.08 2.59 6.75
N ALA A 310 -22.34 1.66 6.15
CA ALA A 310 -21.47 1.94 5.00
C ALA A 310 -22.24 2.48 3.79
N ILE A 311 -23.41 1.90 3.48
CA ILE A 311 -24.32 2.39 2.43
C ILE A 311 -24.80 3.82 2.76
N THR A 312 -25.11 4.10 4.03
CA THR A 312 -25.56 5.43 4.46
C THR A 312 -24.45 6.47 4.30
N LEU A 313 -23.23 6.18 4.76
CA LEU A 313 -22.05 7.04 4.58
C LEU A 313 -21.79 7.31 3.08
N SER A 314 -21.85 6.26 2.27
CA SER A 314 -21.69 6.33 0.82
C SER A 314 -22.74 7.22 0.16
N SER A 315 -24.01 7.05 0.53
CA SER A 315 -25.11 7.86 0.03
C SER A 315 -24.92 9.34 0.33
N VAL A 316 -24.65 9.67 1.60
CA VAL A 316 -24.49 11.06 2.05
C VAL A 316 -23.35 11.73 1.28
N LEU A 317 -22.18 11.08 1.22
CA LEU A 317 -21.04 11.66 0.53
C LEU A 317 -21.26 11.74 -0.98
N TYR A 318 -21.79 10.70 -1.63
CA TYR A 318 -22.08 10.70 -3.06
C TYR A 318 -22.98 11.87 -3.47
N HIS A 319 -24.06 12.10 -2.71
CA HIS A 319 -24.98 13.18 -3.01
C HIS A 319 -24.37 14.57 -2.74
N LEU A 320 -23.55 14.72 -1.69
CA LEU A 320 -22.83 15.97 -1.45
C LEU A 320 -21.86 16.28 -2.60
N LEU A 321 -21.07 15.30 -3.05
CA LEU A 321 -20.11 15.49 -4.13
C LEU A 321 -20.77 15.77 -5.48
N LYS A 322 -21.93 15.16 -5.75
CA LYS A 322 -22.72 15.44 -6.96
C LYS A 322 -23.37 16.83 -6.94
N HIS A 323 -23.48 17.46 -5.77
CA HIS A 323 -24.11 18.77 -5.59
C HIS A 323 -23.18 19.73 -4.82
N PRO A 324 -22.14 20.29 -5.48
CA PRO A 324 -21.09 21.09 -4.83
C PRO A 324 -21.61 22.27 -3.99
N ALA A 325 -22.75 22.86 -4.35
CA ALA A 325 -23.39 23.91 -3.57
C ALA A 325 -23.76 23.44 -2.15
N THR A 326 -24.31 22.23 -2.03
CA THR A 326 -24.65 21.65 -0.71
C THR A 326 -23.42 21.16 0.03
N TYR A 327 -22.39 20.65 -0.66
CA TYR A 327 -21.08 20.35 -0.06
C TYR A 327 -20.47 21.60 0.58
N LYS A 328 -20.39 22.70 -0.18
CA LYS A 328 -19.79 23.94 0.29
C LYS A 328 -20.60 24.56 1.43
N ARG A 329 -21.93 24.48 1.37
CA ARG A 329 -22.78 24.95 2.47
C ARG A 329 -22.55 24.16 3.76
N LEU A 330 -22.40 22.84 3.69
CA LEU A 330 -22.06 22.01 4.85
C LEU A 330 -20.67 22.34 5.39
N GLN A 331 -19.69 22.49 4.50
CA GLN A 331 -18.35 22.92 4.88
C GLN A 331 -18.37 24.27 5.61
N ASN A 332 -19.13 25.26 5.10
CA ASN A 332 -19.27 26.56 5.75
C ASN A 332 -19.93 26.49 7.15
N GLU A 333 -20.92 25.61 7.35
CA GLU A 333 -21.51 25.38 8.67
C GLU A 333 -20.48 24.83 9.66
N ILE A 334 -19.66 23.87 9.21
CA ILE A 334 -18.59 23.27 10.02
C ILE A 334 -17.50 24.30 10.32
N ASP A 335 -17.02 25.04 9.30
CA ASP A 335 -15.98 26.06 9.46
C ASP A 335 -16.42 27.17 10.43
N ALA A 336 -17.68 27.60 10.34
CA ALA A 336 -18.25 28.58 11.27
C ALA A 336 -18.33 28.04 12.70
N GLY A 337 -18.70 26.78 12.88
CA GLY A 337 -18.71 26.11 14.19
C GLY A 337 -17.30 25.99 14.79
N ILE A 338 -16.30 25.68 13.98
CA ILE A 338 -14.88 25.63 14.40
C ILE A 338 -14.39 27.02 14.81
N ALA A 339 -14.65 28.05 13.99
CA ALA A 339 -14.25 29.42 14.27
C ALA A 339 -14.90 29.97 15.56
N ALA A 340 -16.11 29.52 15.89
CA ALA A 340 -16.81 29.87 17.13
C ALA A 340 -16.35 29.04 18.36
N GLY A 341 -15.43 28.09 18.19
CA GLY A 341 -15.01 27.15 19.25
C GLY A 341 -16.09 26.16 19.67
N ALA A 342 -17.11 25.94 18.83
CA ALA A 342 -18.25 25.07 19.10
C ALA A 342 -18.10 23.64 18.55
N ILE A 343 -17.02 23.36 17.81
CA ILE A 343 -16.71 22.04 17.23
C ILE A 343 -15.31 21.63 17.68
N SER A 344 -15.22 20.47 18.33
CA SER A 344 -13.96 19.87 18.78
C SER A 344 -13.23 19.12 17.65
N ASP A 345 -12.00 18.68 17.92
CA ASP A 345 -11.24 17.81 17.03
C ASP A 345 -10.74 16.54 17.78
N PRO A 346 -11.31 15.35 17.51
CA PRO A 346 -12.45 15.07 16.61
C PRO A 346 -13.77 15.65 17.15
N ILE A 347 -14.75 15.85 16.27
CA ILE A 347 -16.08 16.37 16.65
C ILE A 347 -16.79 15.41 17.62
N THR A 348 -17.40 15.94 18.68
CA THR A 348 -18.22 15.10 19.57
C THR A 348 -19.61 14.85 18.99
N PHE A 349 -20.27 13.77 19.37
CA PHE A 349 -21.62 13.45 18.91
C PHE A 349 -22.62 14.52 19.33
N LYS A 350 -22.45 15.07 20.54
CA LYS A 350 -23.27 16.19 21.02
C LYS A 350 -23.13 17.41 20.11
N GLU A 351 -21.91 17.79 19.75
CA GLU A 351 -21.64 18.90 18.83
C GLU A 351 -22.24 18.62 17.43
N ALA A 352 -22.00 17.42 16.89
CA ALA A 352 -22.52 17.03 15.57
C ALA A 352 -24.06 17.08 15.48
N THR A 353 -24.77 16.70 16.55
CA THR A 353 -26.25 16.79 16.59
C THR A 353 -26.78 18.22 16.63
N GLN A 354 -25.94 19.20 16.97
CA GLN A 354 -26.31 20.61 17.04
C GLN A 354 -26.14 21.33 15.69
N LEU A 355 -25.53 20.70 14.69
CA LEU A 355 -25.33 21.25 13.35
C LEU A 355 -26.59 21.03 12.48
N PRO A 356 -27.46 22.04 12.29
CA PRO A 356 -28.77 21.83 11.66
C PRO A 356 -28.68 21.38 10.20
N PHE A 357 -27.73 21.88 9.42
CA PHE A 357 -27.58 21.51 8.01
C PHE A 357 -26.93 20.13 7.85
N LEU A 358 -25.96 19.75 8.69
CA LEU A 358 -25.48 18.35 8.77
C LEU A 358 -26.64 17.36 9.01
N GLN A 359 -27.51 17.65 9.97
CA GLN A 359 -28.66 16.79 10.26
C GLN A 359 -29.62 16.71 9.06
N ALA A 360 -29.81 17.81 8.34
CA ALA A 360 -30.61 17.86 7.12
C ALA A 360 -29.98 17.02 5.99
N VAL A 361 -28.66 17.10 5.80
CA VAL A 361 -27.90 16.33 4.82
C VAL A 361 -27.99 14.82 5.09
N ILE A 362 -27.80 14.40 6.35
CA ILE A 362 -27.88 12.98 6.73
C ILE A 362 -29.28 12.43 6.46
N LYS A 363 -30.33 13.17 6.85
CA LYS A 363 -31.72 12.77 6.59
C LYS A 363 -32.04 12.67 5.11
N GLU A 364 -31.55 13.61 4.30
CA GLU A 364 -31.77 13.61 2.86
C GLU A 364 -31.04 12.45 2.16
N GLY A 365 -29.83 12.10 2.60
CA GLY A 365 -29.09 10.92 2.12
C GLY A 365 -29.86 9.62 2.38
N LEU A 366 -30.25 9.41 3.63
CA LEU A 366 -31.09 8.28 4.04
C LEU A 366 -32.43 8.22 3.30
N ARG A 367 -33.01 9.39 2.96
CA ARG A 367 -34.27 9.48 2.21
C ARG A 367 -34.10 9.03 0.76
N LEU A 368 -33.14 9.61 0.05
CA LEU A 368 -32.96 9.36 -1.39
C LEU A 368 -32.36 7.99 -1.70
N HIS A 369 -31.51 7.48 -0.81
CA HIS A 369 -30.89 6.16 -0.92
C HIS A 369 -30.98 5.45 0.44
N SER A 370 -32.14 4.85 0.71
CA SER A 370 -32.31 4.04 1.93
C SER A 370 -31.56 2.71 1.80
N ALA A 371 -30.85 2.30 2.85
CA ALA A 371 -30.01 1.09 2.83
C ALA A 371 -30.76 -0.20 2.45
N THR A 372 -32.06 -0.28 2.75
CA THR A 372 -32.91 -1.42 2.36
C THR A 372 -33.84 -1.06 1.21
N GLY A 373 -33.84 -1.86 0.14
CA GLY A 373 -34.59 -1.61 -1.09
C GLY A 373 -35.92 -2.37 -1.27
N LEU A 374 -36.32 -3.22 -0.31
CA LEU A 374 -37.52 -4.07 -0.41
C LEU A 374 -38.66 -3.62 0.53
N PRO A 375 -39.93 -3.93 0.19
CA PRO A 375 -41.06 -3.67 1.09
C PRO A 375 -40.90 -4.37 2.45
N LEU A 376 -41.24 -3.68 3.54
CA LEU A 376 -41.24 -4.25 4.89
C LEU A 376 -42.48 -5.13 5.15
N SER A 377 -42.61 -6.24 4.41
CA SER A 377 -43.83 -7.05 4.33
C SER A 377 -44.39 -7.55 5.68
N ARG A 378 -45.72 -7.49 5.80
CA ARG A 378 -46.53 -7.96 6.93
C ARG A 378 -47.72 -8.78 6.44
N VAL A 379 -48.20 -9.69 7.28
CA VAL A 379 -49.41 -10.48 7.00
C VAL A 379 -50.63 -9.75 7.55
N VAL A 380 -51.67 -9.62 6.73
CA VAL A 380 -52.96 -9.06 7.14
C VAL A 380 -53.64 -10.00 8.15
N PRO A 381 -54.10 -9.49 9.31
CA PRO A 381 -54.68 -10.30 10.38
C PRO A 381 -56.00 -10.98 10.00
N PRO A 382 -56.49 -11.96 10.79
CA PRO A 382 -57.72 -12.72 10.50
C PRO A 382 -58.98 -11.87 10.26
N CYS A 383 -59.06 -10.67 10.86
CA CYS A 383 -60.18 -9.75 10.66
C CYS A 383 -60.14 -8.96 9.33
N GLY A 384 -59.10 -9.16 8.50
CA GLY A 384 -58.82 -8.30 7.35
C GLY A 384 -58.34 -6.91 7.76
N ALA A 385 -58.07 -6.04 6.78
CA ALA A 385 -57.71 -4.66 7.01
C ALA A 385 -58.17 -3.75 5.86
N THR A 386 -58.46 -2.47 6.15
CA THR A 386 -58.67 -1.46 5.10
C THR A 386 -57.42 -0.58 5.02
N LEU A 387 -56.77 -0.55 3.86
CA LEU A 387 -55.50 0.15 3.62
C LEU A 387 -55.63 0.96 2.33
N ALA A 388 -55.24 2.24 2.35
CA ALA A 388 -55.38 3.16 1.21
C ALA A 388 -56.78 3.12 0.55
N GLY A 389 -57.84 3.03 1.37
CA GLY A 389 -59.23 2.95 0.90
C GLY A 389 -59.69 1.58 0.37
N GLN A 390 -58.82 0.57 0.33
CA GLN A 390 -59.12 -0.77 -0.18
C GLN A 390 -59.15 -1.84 0.93
N LYS A 391 -60.10 -2.77 0.86
CA LYS A 391 -60.22 -3.90 1.81
C LYS A 391 -59.33 -5.06 1.39
N PHE A 392 -58.46 -5.49 2.29
CA PHE A 392 -57.56 -6.64 2.14
C PHE A 392 -58.05 -7.81 3.01
N PRO A 393 -58.22 -9.02 2.44
CA PRO A 393 -58.62 -10.21 3.19
C PRO A 393 -57.49 -10.72 4.08
N ALA A 394 -57.83 -11.56 5.05
CA ALA A 394 -56.87 -12.21 5.92
C ALA A 394 -55.83 -13.04 5.14
N GLY A 395 -54.58 -13.04 5.62
CA GLY A 395 -53.51 -13.89 5.09
C GLY A 395 -52.82 -13.36 3.83
N CYS A 396 -53.24 -12.23 3.27
CA CYS A 396 -52.46 -11.56 2.22
C CYS A 396 -51.26 -10.80 2.81
N THR A 397 -50.25 -10.57 1.97
CA THR A 397 -49.03 -9.86 2.37
C THR A 397 -49.06 -8.42 1.85
N VAL A 398 -48.85 -7.47 2.75
CA VAL A 398 -48.78 -6.04 2.41
C VAL A 398 -47.50 -5.43 2.98
N GLY A 399 -46.88 -4.50 2.27
CA GLY A 399 -45.64 -3.87 2.73
C GLY A 399 -45.46 -2.48 2.14
N ILE A 400 -44.65 -1.67 2.81
CA ILE A 400 -44.25 -0.34 2.34
C ILE A 400 -42.75 -0.39 2.10
N ASN A 401 -42.33 0.09 0.93
CA ASN A 401 -40.93 0.19 0.56
C ASN A 401 -40.42 1.59 0.91
N ALA A 402 -39.30 1.69 1.63
CA ALA A 402 -38.70 2.96 2.02
C ALA A 402 -38.41 3.85 0.80
N TRP A 403 -37.91 3.27 -0.30
CA TRP A 403 -37.61 4.01 -1.53
C TRP A 403 -38.83 4.65 -2.19
N VAL A 404 -40.00 4.01 -2.04
CA VAL A 404 -41.29 4.51 -2.51
C VAL A 404 -41.80 5.58 -1.54
N ALA A 405 -41.92 5.25 -0.25
CA ALA A 405 -42.43 6.17 0.77
C ALA A 405 -41.66 7.48 0.81
N HIS A 406 -40.33 7.42 0.66
CA HIS A 406 -39.45 8.57 0.65
C HIS A 406 -39.54 9.44 -0.60
N ARG A 407 -40.21 8.98 -1.66
CA ARG A 407 -40.50 9.74 -2.89
C ARG A 407 -41.97 10.18 -3.00
N ASN A 408 -42.76 9.93 -1.95
CA ASN A 408 -44.16 10.32 -1.93
C ASN A 408 -44.29 11.85 -1.93
N THR A 409 -44.83 12.39 -3.01
CA THR A 409 -44.93 13.84 -3.25
C THR A 409 -45.93 14.53 -2.33
N SER A 410 -46.88 13.79 -1.74
CA SER A 410 -47.80 14.34 -0.73
C SER A 410 -47.10 14.62 0.61
N VAL A 411 -45.97 13.95 0.87
CA VAL A 411 -45.20 14.09 2.11
C VAL A 411 -44.00 15.01 1.92
N TYR A 412 -43.23 14.81 0.84
CA TYR A 412 -41.95 15.49 0.62
C TYR A 412 -42.03 16.65 -0.38
N GLY A 413 -43.20 16.87 -1.00
CA GLY A 413 -43.40 17.91 -2.02
C GLY A 413 -43.19 17.40 -3.45
N ALA A 414 -43.49 18.25 -4.44
CA ALA A 414 -43.42 17.90 -5.86
C ALA A 414 -41.99 17.51 -6.32
N ASP A 415 -40.96 17.99 -5.62
CA ASP A 415 -39.54 17.73 -5.87
C ASP A 415 -38.99 16.55 -5.04
N ALA A 416 -39.84 15.61 -4.63
CA ALA A 416 -39.45 14.48 -3.79
C ALA A 416 -38.34 13.61 -4.42
N ASP A 417 -38.17 13.60 -5.74
CA ASP A 417 -37.09 12.86 -6.40
C ASP A 417 -35.72 13.58 -6.36
N THR A 418 -35.68 14.85 -5.93
CA THR A 418 -34.48 15.71 -6.01
C THR A 418 -33.73 15.79 -4.68
N TRP A 419 -32.40 15.88 -4.74
CA TRP A 419 -31.56 16.16 -3.58
C TRP A 419 -31.73 17.62 -3.14
N ARG A 420 -32.37 17.82 -1.98
CA ARG A 420 -32.54 19.15 -1.38
C ARG A 420 -32.57 19.04 0.15
N PRO A 421 -31.40 19.00 0.82
CA PRO A 421 -31.31 18.97 2.28
C PRO A 421 -32.11 20.09 2.95
N GLU A 422 -32.21 21.27 2.33
CA GLU A 422 -32.96 22.44 2.81
C GLU A 422 -34.39 22.14 3.21
N ARG A 423 -35.04 21.15 2.57
CA ARG A 423 -36.42 20.76 2.89
C ARG A 423 -36.59 20.43 4.36
N TRP A 424 -35.58 19.84 4.99
CA TRP A 424 -35.65 19.42 6.40
C TRP A 424 -35.60 20.60 7.36
N LEU A 425 -34.99 21.72 6.96
CA LEU A 425 -34.99 22.96 7.72
C LEU A 425 -36.36 23.64 7.60
N GLU A 426 -36.89 23.76 6.38
CA GLU A 426 -38.21 24.35 6.12
C GLU A 426 -39.34 23.56 6.81
N ILE A 427 -39.30 22.23 6.75
CA ILE A 427 -40.29 21.35 7.41
C ILE A 427 -40.31 21.58 8.93
N LYS A 428 -39.16 21.89 9.53
CA LYS A 428 -39.03 22.23 10.95
C LYS A 428 -39.62 23.61 11.24
N GLU A 429 -39.35 24.60 10.40
CA GLU A 429 -39.87 25.97 10.52
C GLU A 429 -41.41 26.03 10.40
N HIS A 430 -42.00 25.23 9.51
CA HIS A 430 -43.45 25.18 9.28
C HIS A 430 -44.20 24.23 10.24
N ASN A 431 -43.54 23.74 11.30
CA ASN A 431 -44.12 22.84 12.31
C ASN A 431 -44.73 21.53 11.76
N ASN A 432 -44.38 21.11 10.54
CA ASN A 432 -44.88 19.90 9.91
C ASN A 432 -43.94 18.68 10.10
N GLY A 433 -42.83 18.87 10.83
CA GLY A 433 -41.81 17.84 11.05
C GLY A 433 -42.33 16.56 11.70
N ALA A 434 -43.34 16.64 12.57
CA ALA A 434 -43.89 15.45 13.23
C ALA A 434 -44.59 14.49 12.26
N ASN A 435 -45.21 15.00 11.18
CA ASN A 435 -45.88 14.17 10.19
C ASN A 435 -44.87 13.51 9.22
N VAL A 436 -43.83 14.26 8.82
CA VAL A 436 -42.76 13.76 7.96
C VAL A 436 -41.92 12.70 8.67
N GLU A 437 -41.52 12.93 9.93
CA GLU A 437 -40.77 11.97 10.74
C GLU A 437 -41.54 10.65 10.97
N ARG A 438 -42.88 10.71 11.04
CA ARG A 438 -43.72 9.51 11.17
C ARG A 438 -43.75 8.65 9.90
N TYR A 439 -43.42 9.23 8.73
CA TYR A 439 -43.36 8.53 7.45
C TYR A 439 -41.92 8.35 6.94
N PHE A 440 -40.93 8.50 7.83
CA PHE A 440 -39.52 8.25 7.53
C PHE A 440 -39.14 6.80 7.84
N PHE A 441 -39.01 5.99 6.79
CA PHE A 441 -38.87 4.54 6.85
C PHE A 441 -37.42 4.03 6.85
N ALA A 442 -36.41 4.92 6.86
CA ALA A 442 -35.00 4.53 6.78
C ALA A 442 -34.55 3.54 7.88
N PHE A 443 -35.20 3.58 9.05
CA PHE A 443 -34.93 2.67 10.18
C PHE A 443 -36.13 1.78 10.53
N GLY A 444 -37.12 1.68 9.63
CA GLY A 444 -38.42 1.05 9.92
C GLY A 444 -39.29 1.82 10.91
N MET A 445 -40.44 1.26 11.27
CA MET A 445 -41.48 1.95 12.03
C MET A 445 -42.04 1.12 13.21
N GLY A 446 -42.50 1.81 14.25
CA GLY A 446 -43.23 1.26 15.39
C GLY A 446 -42.41 0.29 16.25
N SER A 447 -43.05 -0.78 16.72
CA SER A 447 -42.43 -1.76 17.64
C SER A 447 -41.25 -2.53 17.04
N ARG A 448 -41.04 -2.42 15.72
CA ARG A 448 -39.96 -3.09 14.96
C ARG A 448 -38.93 -2.10 14.39
N THR A 449 -38.89 -0.85 14.84
CA THR A 449 -37.82 0.11 14.48
C THR A 449 -36.44 -0.43 14.83
N CYS A 450 -35.47 -0.19 13.96
CA CYS A 450 -34.08 -0.62 14.12
C CYS A 450 -33.55 -0.27 15.51
N ILE A 451 -33.00 -1.26 16.21
CA ILE A 451 -32.43 -1.08 17.54
C ILE A 451 -31.12 -0.29 17.49
N GLY A 452 -30.36 -0.42 16.40
CA GLY A 452 -29.09 0.27 16.16
C GLY A 452 -29.20 1.67 15.56
N LYS A 453 -30.42 2.24 15.42
CA LYS A 453 -30.63 3.56 14.78
C LYS A 453 -29.67 4.63 15.30
N ASN A 454 -29.60 4.78 16.62
CA ASN A 454 -28.80 5.83 17.23
C ASN A 454 -27.29 5.55 17.13
N LEU A 455 -26.89 4.28 17.03
CA LEU A 455 -25.49 3.91 16.82
C LEU A 455 -25.03 4.24 15.39
N SER A 456 -25.82 3.87 14.39
CA SER A 456 -25.55 4.24 13.00
C SER A 456 -25.49 5.77 12.83
N LEU A 457 -26.41 6.51 13.49
CA LEU A 457 -26.38 7.98 13.47
C LEU A 457 -25.15 8.57 14.20
N LEU A 458 -24.65 7.93 15.26
CA LEU A 458 -23.38 8.31 15.90
C LEU A 458 -22.23 8.21 14.90
N GLU A 459 -22.10 7.08 14.21
CA GLU A 459 -21.04 6.84 13.22
C GLU A 459 -21.08 7.86 12.08
N VAL A 460 -22.26 8.03 11.47
CA VAL A 460 -22.45 8.94 10.33
C VAL A 460 -22.24 10.40 10.73
N SER A 461 -22.78 10.81 11.89
CA SER A 461 -22.69 12.21 12.34
C SER A 461 -21.27 12.61 12.73
N LYS A 462 -20.42 11.66 13.13
CA LYS A 462 -19.01 11.94 13.45
C LYS A 462 -18.13 11.90 12.21
N LEU A 463 -18.24 10.88 11.36
CA LEU A 463 -17.31 10.72 10.24
C LEU A 463 -17.50 11.77 9.13
N ILE A 464 -18.75 12.11 8.77
CA ILE A 464 -19.00 13.02 7.64
C ILE A 464 -18.36 14.41 7.86
N PRO A 465 -18.51 15.07 9.03
CA PRO A 465 -17.81 16.33 9.29
C PRO A 465 -16.30 16.23 9.24
N GLU A 466 -15.71 15.15 9.76
CA GLU A 466 -14.27 14.90 9.71
C GLU A 466 -13.75 14.82 8.27
N VAL A 467 -14.49 14.13 7.41
CA VAL A 467 -14.15 13.98 6.00
C VAL A 467 -14.29 15.31 5.26
N VAL A 468 -15.40 16.04 5.45
CA VAL A 468 -15.70 17.30 4.75
C VAL A 468 -14.76 18.44 5.15
N ARG A 469 -14.35 18.51 6.42
CA ARG A 469 -13.48 19.60 6.92
C ARG A 469 -12.00 19.42 6.58
N ARG A 470 -11.57 18.21 6.23
CA ARG A 470 -10.15 17.87 6.04
C ARG A 470 -9.73 17.66 4.58
N PHE A 471 -10.69 17.37 3.72
CA PHE A 471 -10.41 16.94 2.36
C PHE A 471 -11.33 17.62 1.35
N GLU A 472 -10.80 17.78 0.14
CA GLU A 472 -11.56 18.15 -1.05
C GLU A 472 -11.58 16.94 -1.98
N PHE A 473 -12.78 16.51 -2.38
CA PHE A 473 -12.96 15.37 -3.26
C PHE A 473 -13.59 15.80 -4.57
N VAL A 474 -13.14 15.17 -5.65
CA VAL A 474 -13.72 15.31 -6.99
C VAL A 474 -14.21 13.93 -7.43
N LEU A 475 -15.47 13.86 -7.89
CA LEU A 475 -16.00 12.65 -8.49
C LEU A 475 -15.32 12.40 -9.84
N ASP A 476 -14.93 11.16 -10.08
CA ASP A 476 -14.39 10.73 -11.36
C ASP A 476 -15.52 10.66 -12.41
N ASP A 477 -15.30 11.24 -13.59
CA ASP A 477 -16.33 11.44 -14.64
C ASP A 477 -16.84 10.11 -15.26
N GLU A 478 -16.16 8.99 -15.02
CA GLU A 478 -16.56 7.63 -15.44
C GLU A 478 -17.38 6.88 -14.37
N THR A 479 -18.35 7.54 -13.72
CA THR A 479 -19.20 6.90 -12.71
C THR A 479 -20.24 5.97 -13.36
N THR A 480 -19.78 4.81 -13.84
CA THR A 480 -20.63 3.69 -14.21
C THR A 480 -21.22 3.11 -12.92
N VAL A 481 -22.54 2.92 -12.89
CA VAL A 481 -23.27 2.33 -11.76
C VAL A 481 -22.63 1.01 -11.34
N PHE A 482 -22.26 0.89 -10.06
CA PHE A 482 -21.55 -0.24 -9.48
C PHE A 482 -22.23 -1.59 -9.79
N ASN A 483 -21.51 -2.48 -10.48
CA ASN A 483 -21.73 -3.93 -10.41
C ASN A 483 -20.62 -4.51 -9.53
N PHE A 484 -21.01 -5.06 -8.37
CA PHE A 484 -20.13 -5.82 -7.49
C PHE A 484 -19.86 -7.19 -8.11
N ALA A 485 -18.85 -7.29 -8.98
CA ALA A 485 -18.21 -8.56 -9.29
C ALA A 485 -16.81 -8.52 -8.67
N GLU A 486 -16.59 -9.34 -7.65
CA GLU A 486 -15.33 -9.51 -6.93
C GLU A 486 -14.19 -9.80 -7.92
N MET A 487 -13.34 -8.79 -8.18
CA MET A 487 -12.03 -9.04 -8.77
C MET A 487 -11.06 -9.40 -7.64
N SER A 488 -10.72 -10.68 -7.53
CA SER A 488 -9.67 -11.12 -6.62
C SER A 488 -8.35 -10.48 -7.03
N ILE A 489 -7.80 -9.63 -6.16
CA ILE A 489 -6.51 -8.95 -6.35
C ILE A 489 -5.30 -9.89 -6.19
N THR A 490 -5.52 -11.18 -5.91
CA THR A 490 -4.46 -12.20 -5.82
C THR A 490 -5.00 -13.60 -6.13
N ASN A 491 -4.11 -14.55 -6.44
CA ASN A 491 -4.49 -15.95 -6.62
C ASN A 491 -4.75 -16.63 -5.26
N ASN A 492 -5.35 -17.81 -5.30
CA ASN A 492 -5.45 -18.66 -4.11
C ASN A 492 -4.07 -19.16 -3.69
N ILE A 493 -3.65 -18.76 -2.48
CA ILE A 493 -2.33 -19.11 -1.94
C ILE A 493 -2.31 -20.58 -1.51
N ARG A 494 -1.28 -21.32 -1.93
CA ARG A 494 -1.07 -22.75 -1.69
C ARG A 494 0.25 -23.01 -0.97
N ASP A 495 0.38 -24.16 -0.32
CA ASP A 495 1.71 -24.64 0.07
C ASP A 495 2.42 -25.21 -1.16
N LEU A 496 3.60 -24.67 -1.46
CA LEU A 496 4.38 -24.98 -2.66
C LEU A 496 5.70 -25.70 -2.32
N LEU A 497 5.92 -26.01 -1.03
CA LEU A 497 7.15 -26.59 -0.53
C LEU A 497 7.50 -27.91 -1.25
N THR A 498 8.71 -27.98 -1.80
CA THR A 498 9.31 -29.25 -2.21
C THR A 498 10.69 -29.39 -1.58
N ILE A 499 11.05 -30.61 -1.17
CA ILE A 499 12.32 -30.92 -0.52
C ILE A 499 13.06 -31.93 -1.37
N THR A 500 14.31 -31.64 -1.71
CA THR A 500 15.18 -32.51 -2.51
C THR A 500 16.53 -32.67 -1.81
N GLU A 501 16.98 -33.91 -1.64
CA GLU A 501 18.36 -34.21 -1.24
C GLU A 501 19.25 -34.24 -2.48
N ASP A 502 20.16 -33.26 -2.59
CA ASP A 502 21.13 -33.18 -3.67
C ASP A 502 22.47 -33.77 -3.22
N ARG A 503 22.57 -35.10 -3.31
CA ARG A 503 23.76 -35.85 -2.87
C ARG A 503 25.02 -35.53 -3.67
N GLU A 504 24.88 -35.02 -4.90
CA GLU A 504 26.00 -34.58 -5.74
C GLU A 504 26.71 -33.37 -5.12
N ASN A 505 25.93 -32.40 -4.61
CA ASN A 505 26.44 -31.15 -4.03
C ASN A 505 26.43 -31.16 -2.48
N ASN A 506 26.14 -32.31 -1.88
CA ASN A 506 26.08 -32.53 -0.44
C ASN A 506 25.15 -31.56 0.33
N LEU A 507 23.97 -31.24 -0.23
CA LEU A 507 23.00 -30.32 0.38
C LEU A 507 21.55 -30.82 0.31
N VAL A 508 20.69 -30.24 1.16
CA VAL A 508 19.23 -30.31 1.04
C VAL A 508 18.74 -28.99 0.45
N PHE A 509 17.91 -29.10 -0.59
CA PHE A 509 17.24 -27.98 -1.23
C PHE A 509 15.75 -28.01 -0.91
N GLU A 510 15.28 -27.01 -0.16
CA GLU A 510 13.86 -26.78 0.13
C GLU A 510 13.38 -25.60 -0.72
N LYS A 511 12.51 -25.86 -1.69
CA LYS A 511 12.06 -24.88 -2.68
C LYS A 511 10.68 -24.36 -2.32
N ASN A 512 10.45 -23.06 -2.51
CA ASN A 512 9.17 -22.37 -2.28
C ASN A 512 8.64 -22.47 -0.83
N VAL A 513 9.55 -22.50 0.14
CA VAL A 513 9.20 -22.43 1.56
C VAL A 513 8.41 -21.13 1.80
N SER A 514 7.31 -21.26 2.53
CA SER A 514 6.41 -20.15 2.85
C SER A 514 6.83 -19.49 4.16
N VAL A 515 7.37 -18.28 4.09
CA VAL A 515 7.67 -17.47 5.27
C VAL A 515 6.41 -16.70 5.66
N PRO A 516 5.80 -16.97 6.83
CA PRO A 516 4.69 -16.18 7.32
C PRO A 516 5.15 -14.77 7.68
N LEU A 517 4.33 -13.77 7.37
CA LEU A 517 4.59 -12.37 7.70
C LEU A 517 3.66 -11.93 8.84
N LYS A 518 4.13 -11.01 9.68
CA LYS A 518 3.35 -10.51 10.83
C LYS A 518 2.20 -9.62 10.37
N ASP A 519 2.49 -8.72 9.44
CA ASP A 519 1.57 -7.67 8.98
C ASP A 519 0.91 -7.99 7.63
N SER A 520 0.98 -9.25 7.16
CA SER A 520 0.46 -9.65 5.86
C SER A 520 0.02 -11.12 5.82
N PRO A 521 -1.13 -11.46 5.22
CA PRO A 521 -1.47 -12.87 4.94
C PRO A 521 -0.57 -13.52 3.91
N LEU A 522 -0.08 -12.70 2.99
CA LEU A 522 0.63 -13.17 1.82
C LEU A 522 2.04 -13.54 2.27
N PRO A 523 2.46 -14.80 2.08
CA PRO A 523 3.79 -15.22 2.49
C PRO A 523 4.84 -14.65 1.55
N VAL A 524 6.07 -14.56 2.04
CA VAL A 524 7.24 -14.50 1.17
C VAL A 524 7.65 -15.92 0.81
N ARG A 525 7.97 -16.18 -0.45
CA ARG A 525 8.51 -17.47 -0.91
C ARG A 525 10.02 -17.43 -0.95
N CYS A 526 10.63 -18.45 -0.36
CA CYS A 526 12.08 -18.59 -0.36
C CYS A 526 12.53 -20.00 -0.75
N ASN A 527 13.79 -20.07 -1.14
CA ASN A 527 14.55 -21.28 -1.36
C ASN A 527 15.57 -21.40 -0.22
N VAL A 528 15.62 -22.55 0.43
CA VAL A 528 16.57 -22.85 1.52
C VAL A 528 17.53 -23.94 1.05
N TYR A 529 18.82 -23.65 1.09
CA TYR A 529 19.91 -24.57 0.77
C TYR A 529 20.71 -24.80 2.05
N ARG A 530 20.66 -26.00 2.60
CA ARG A 530 21.36 -26.34 3.84
C ARG A 530 22.25 -27.56 3.67
N PRO A 531 23.37 -27.67 4.41
CA PRO A 531 24.23 -28.84 4.34
C PRO A 531 23.45 -30.14 4.62
N LEU A 532 23.85 -31.25 3.98
CA LEU A 532 23.39 -32.58 4.40
C LEU A 532 23.95 -32.87 5.79
N SER A 533 23.09 -32.73 6.81
CA SER A 533 23.51 -32.89 8.19
C SER A 533 23.82 -34.36 8.52
N GLN A 534 24.82 -34.55 9.39
CA GLN A 534 25.15 -35.86 9.95
C GLN A 534 24.28 -36.21 11.18
N SER A 535 23.57 -35.25 11.77
CA SER A 535 22.73 -35.44 12.96
C SER A 535 21.58 -34.44 13.04
N ALA A 536 20.42 -34.83 13.58
CA ALA A 536 19.25 -33.95 13.64
C ALA A 536 19.45 -32.66 14.47
N ASP A 537 20.47 -32.61 15.34
CA ASP A 537 20.75 -31.49 16.24
C ASP A 537 21.76 -30.46 15.66
N GLU A 538 22.30 -30.72 14.47
CA GLU A 538 23.31 -29.85 13.86
C GLU A 538 22.68 -28.53 13.39
N LYS A 539 23.27 -27.41 13.83
CA LYS A 539 22.79 -26.05 13.56
C LYS A 539 23.84 -25.23 12.86
N PHE A 540 23.43 -24.46 11.86
CA PHE A 540 24.32 -23.67 11.02
C PHE A 540 23.95 -22.19 11.04
N PRO A 541 24.94 -21.29 10.90
CA PRO A 541 24.68 -19.90 10.58
C PRO A 541 23.98 -19.74 9.23
N VAL A 542 23.21 -18.67 9.08
CA VAL A 542 22.34 -18.47 7.91
C VAL A 542 22.76 -17.23 7.13
N LEU A 543 22.87 -17.36 5.81
CA LEU A 543 23.00 -16.24 4.89
C LEU A 543 21.65 -16.01 4.20
N VAL A 544 21.14 -14.78 4.25
CA VAL A 544 19.83 -14.44 3.67
C VAL A 544 19.99 -13.40 2.57
N THR A 545 19.32 -13.63 1.44
CA THR A 545 19.08 -12.62 0.39
C THR A 545 17.60 -12.43 0.13
N TYR A 546 17.19 -11.18 -0.10
CA TYR A 546 15.81 -10.79 -0.37
C TYR A 546 15.81 -9.67 -1.41
N GLY A 547 15.16 -9.92 -2.56
CA GLY A 547 15.20 -8.98 -3.67
C GLY A 547 14.44 -9.42 -4.92
N PRO A 548 14.55 -8.66 -6.01
CA PRO A 548 13.56 -8.70 -7.07
C PRO A 548 13.92 -9.58 -8.28
N TYR A 549 15.15 -10.07 -8.35
CA TYR A 549 15.70 -10.66 -9.57
C TYR A 549 15.31 -12.13 -9.83
N GLY A 550 14.44 -12.69 -8.99
CA GLY A 550 13.92 -14.04 -9.16
C GLY A 550 14.84 -15.09 -8.56
N LYS A 551 14.41 -15.68 -7.44
CA LYS A 551 15.16 -16.72 -6.72
C LYS A 551 15.36 -18.01 -7.51
N ASP A 552 14.68 -18.18 -8.64
CA ASP A 552 14.78 -19.38 -9.50
C ASP A 552 15.41 -19.08 -10.87
N ILE A 553 15.87 -17.84 -11.12
CA ILE A 553 16.52 -17.50 -12.38
C ILE A 553 18.00 -17.83 -12.27
N HIS A 554 18.44 -18.81 -13.06
CA HIS A 554 19.85 -19.18 -13.14
C HIS A 554 20.71 -18.02 -13.68
N TYR A 555 21.90 -17.83 -13.13
CA TYR A 555 22.81 -16.74 -13.50
C TYR A 555 23.04 -16.70 -15.02
N ASP A 556 23.34 -17.83 -15.66
CA ASP A 556 23.57 -17.89 -17.12
C ASP A 556 22.41 -17.31 -17.95
N ASN A 557 21.16 -17.58 -17.55
CA ASN A 557 19.98 -17.02 -18.21
C ASN A 557 19.86 -15.52 -17.93
N PHE A 558 20.20 -15.09 -16.72
CA PHE A 558 20.15 -13.69 -16.34
C PHE A 558 21.23 -12.86 -17.06
N PHE A 559 22.48 -13.34 -17.10
CA PHE A 559 23.59 -12.66 -17.79
C PHE A 559 24.73 -13.61 -18.17
N ALA A 560 24.56 -14.35 -19.26
CA ALA A 560 25.51 -15.37 -19.76
C ALA A 560 26.96 -14.88 -19.91
N LYS A 561 27.16 -13.67 -20.47
CA LYS A 561 28.51 -13.12 -20.66
C LYS A 561 29.25 -13.01 -19.33
N SER A 562 28.62 -12.37 -18.34
CA SER A 562 29.20 -12.25 -17.00
C SER A 562 29.40 -13.63 -16.36
N PHE A 563 28.40 -14.50 -16.42
CA PHE A 563 28.50 -15.84 -15.87
C PHE A 563 29.71 -16.59 -16.41
N SER A 564 30.03 -16.47 -17.70
CA SER A 564 31.20 -17.13 -18.30
C SER A 564 32.54 -16.74 -17.63
N GLU A 565 32.62 -15.56 -17.03
CA GLU A 565 33.81 -15.00 -16.36
C GLU A 565 33.83 -15.24 -14.84
N VAL A 566 32.72 -15.67 -14.23
CA VAL A 566 32.65 -15.97 -12.80
C VAL A 566 33.60 -17.10 -12.44
N ASN A 567 34.22 -17.00 -11.27
CA ASN A 567 35.07 -18.04 -10.69
C ASN A 567 34.35 -19.41 -10.73
N PRO A 568 34.96 -20.46 -11.31
CA PRO A 568 34.34 -21.78 -11.42
C PRO A 568 33.79 -22.37 -10.12
N GLU A 569 34.36 -22.03 -8.96
CA GLU A 569 33.87 -22.49 -7.65
C GLU A 569 32.47 -21.97 -7.30
N HIS A 570 31.99 -20.93 -7.99
CA HIS A 570 30.69 -20.31 -7.79
C HIS A 570 29.75 -20.52 -9.00
N LYS A 571 30.05 -21.50 -9.86
CA LYS A 571 29.23 -21.88 -11.03
C LYS A 571 28.46 -23.17 -10.77
N SER A 572 27.57 -23.16 -9.79
CA SER A 572 26.70 -24.29 -9.49
C SER A 572 25.39 -24.24 -10.29
N LYS A 573 24.64 -25.35 -10.30
CA LYS A 573 23.28 -25.39 -10.86
C LYS A 573 22.27 -24.49 -10.12
N TYR A 574 22.66 -23.92 -8.98
CA TYR A 574 21.84 -23.02 -8.16
C TYR A 574 22.30 -21.56 -8.21
N SER A 575 23.37 -21.24 -8.94
CA SER A 575 23.89 -19.88 -9.03
C SER A 575 22.85 -18.91 -9.58
N ALA A 576 22.71 -17.76 -8.93
CA ALA A 576 21.84 -16.68 -9.39
C ALA A 576 22.55 -15.34 -9.29
N TRP A 577 22.12 -14.40 -10.14
CA TRP A 577 22.68 -13.06 -10.26
C TRP A 577 22.78 -12.36 -8.89
N GLU A 578 23.96 -11.82 -8.58
CA GLU A 578 24.25 -11.00 -7.39
C GLU A 578 24.05 -11.66 -6.01
N THR A 579 23.97 -13.00 -5.95
CA THR A 579 23.75 -13.73 -4.69
C THR A 579 24.90 -14.71 -4.37
N PRO A 580 25.13 -15.03 -3.08
CA PRO A 580 26.08 -16.08 -2.71
C PRO A 580 25.70 -17.42 -3.35
N ASP A 581 26.69 -18.10 -3.95
CA ASP A 581 26.47 -19.42 -4.55
C ASP A 581 26.13 -20.48 -3.47
N PRO A 582 24.95 -21.12 -3.53
CA PRO A 582 24.53 -22.02 -2.45
C PRO A 582 25.44 -23.24 -2.25
N VAL A 583 26.00 -23.82 -3.33
CA VAL A 583 26.88 -25.00 -3.21
C VAL A 583 28.18 -24.64 -2.51
N PHE A 584 28.79 -23.51 -2.91
CA PHE A 584 29.99 -23.03 -2.24
C PHE A 584 29.74 -22.80 -0.74
N TRP A 585 28.73 -22.01 -0.37
CA TRP A 585 28.53 -21.59 1.02
C TRP A 585 28.04 -22.72 1.93
N THR A 586 27.22 -23.64 1.42
CA THR A 586 26.85 -24.86 2.16
C THR A 586 28.05 -25.77 2.41
N SER A 587 28.99 -25.87 1.47
CA SER A 587 30.27 -26.59 1.71
C SER A 587 31.13 -25.96 2.80
N LYS A 588 30.89 -24.69 3.16
CA LYS A 588 31.55 -23.98 4.26
C LYS A 588 30.72 -23.97 5.56
N GLY A 589 29.67 -24.79 5.65
CA GLY A 589 28.84 -24.90 6.85
C GLY A 589 27.92 -23.71 7.09
N TYR A 590 27.36 -23.12 6.03
CA TYR A 590 26.29 -22.13 6.10
C TYR A 590 25.00 -22.69 5.50
N VAL A 591 23.85 -22.24 6.00
CA VAL A 591 22.60 -22.30 5.24
C VAL A 591 22.49 -21.05 4.37
N VAL A 592 22.01 -21.19 3.14
CA VAL A 592 21.68 -20.06 2.27
C VAL A 592 20.16 -20.01 2.07
N VAL A 593 19.54 -18.87 2.38
CA VAL A 593 18.12 -18.60 2.16
C VAL A 593 18.00 -17.50 1.11
N ARG A 594 17.37 -17.81 -0.02
CA ARG A 594 17.15 -16.87 -1.12
C ARG A 594 15.67 -16.62 -1.32
N CYS A 595 15.23 -15.40 -1.12
CA CYS A 595 13.82 -15.01 -1.12
C CYS A 595 13.48 -14.15 -2.33
N ASP A 596 12.31 -14.41 -2.92
CA ASP A 596 11.66 -13.43 -3.80
C ASP A 596 11.03 -12.34 -2.95
N GLU A 597 11.34 -11.08 -3.27
CA GLU A 597 10.65 -9.95 -2.66
C GLU A 597 9.13 -9.99 -2.95
N ARG A 598 8.32 -9.47 -2.03
CA ARG A 598 6.86 -9.37 -2.16
C ARG A 598 6.44 -8.84 -3.54
N GLY A 599 5.49 -9.52 -4.18
CA GLY A 599 4.96 -9.18 -5.50
C GLY A 599 5.80 -9.68 -6.69
N LEU A 600 6.85 -10.47 -6.44
CA LEU A 600 7.77 -10.98 -7.45
C LEU A 600 7.94 -12.49 -7.37
N GLY A 601 8.37 -13.11 -8.47
CA GLY A 601 8.68 -14.53 -8.51
C GLY A 601 7.49 -15.38 -8.12
N GLN A 602 7.62 -16.10 -7.02
CA GLN A 602 6.55 -16.88 -6.40
C GLN A 602 5.93 -16.19 -5.17
N SER A 603 6.44 -15.02 -4.76
CA SER A 603 5.92 -14.23 -3.64
C SER A 603 4.73 -13.35 -4.06
N PRO A 604 3.50 -13.63 -3.60
CA PRO A 604 2.33 -12.81 -3.91
C PRO A 604 2.40 -11.40 -3.27
N GLY A 605 1.62 -10.47 -3.81
CA GLY A 605 1.39 -9.14 -3.22
C GLY A 605 1.72 -7.98 -4.16
N LEU A 606 1.71 -6.77 -3.59
CA LEU A 606 2.06 -5.54 -4.29
C LEU A 606 3.57 -5.49 -4.58
N LEU A 607 3.92 -5.32 -5.86
CA LEU A 607 5.27 -5.02 -6.32
C LEU A 607 5.59 -3.55 -6.06
N ASP A 608 6.35 -3.26 -5.00
CA ASP A 608 6.78 -1.91 -4.61
C ASP A 608 8.20 -1.94 -4.05
N THR A 609 9.16 -2.14 -4.95
CA THR A 609 10.58 -2.32 -4.61
C THR A 609 11.16 -1.18 -3.75
N MET A 610 12.05 -1.54 -2.81
CA MET A 610 12.73 -0.63 -1.88
C MET A 610 11.80 0.21 -0.98
N SER A 611 10.50 -0.12 -0.90
CA SER A 611 9.55 0.55 -0.03
C SER A 611 9.64 0.09 1.43
N ARG A 612 8.90 0.79 2.30
CA ARG A 612 8.73 0.36 3.68
C ARG A 612 8.14 -1.05 3.77
N SER A 613 7.15 -1.39 2.96
CA SER A 613 6.53 -2.73 3.05
C SER A 613 7.49 -3.86 2.71
N THR A 614 8.44 -3.63 1.79
CA THR A 614 9.42 -4.67 1.44
C THR A 614 10.47 -4.83 2.54
N SER A 615 10.87 -3.75 3.22
CA SER A 615 11.75 -3.83 4.40
C SER A 615 11.06 -4.44 5.63
N GLU A 616 9.74 -4.30 5.77
CA GLU A 616 8.92 -5.06 6.74
C GLU A 616 8.94 -6.56 6.45
N CYS A 617 8.71 -6.95 5.21
CA CYS A 617 8.77 -8.35 4.82
C CYS A 617 10.17 -8.95 5.03
N PHE A 618 11.23 -8.20 4.72
CA PHE A 618 12.60 -8.68 4.91
C PHE A 618 12.95 -8.84 6.40
N PHE A 619 12.45 -7.95 7.26
CA PHE A 619 12.61 -8.09 8.71
C PHE A 619 12.04 -9.43 9.21
N ASP A 620 10.81 -9.76 8.81
CA ASP A 620 10.17 -11.03 9.19
C ASP A 620 10.93 -12.25 8.63
N VAL A 621 11.45 -12.16 7.41
CA VAL A 621 12.29 -13.20 6.81
C VAL A 621 13.55 -13.47 7.63
N VAL A 622 14.23 -12.41 8.10
CA VAL A 622 15.44 -12.54 8.91
C VAL A 622 15.13 -13.21 10.25
N GLU A 623 14.08 -12.76 10.93
CA GLU A 623 13.68 -13.37 12.22
C GLU A 623 13.27 -14.83 12.04
N TRP A 624 12.44 -15.11 11.03
CA TRP A 624 12.02 -16.47 10.70
C TRP A 624 13.22 -17.39 10.43
N ALA A 625 14.20 -16.93 9.64
CA ALA A 625 15.39 -17.69 9.32
C ALA A 625 16.27 -17.94 10.57
N SER A 626 16.29 -17.01 11.52
CA SER A 626 17.00 -17.19 12.80
C SER A 626 16.34 -18.24 13.70
N GLU A 627 15.04 -18.48 13.56
CA GLU A 627 14.27 -19.34 14.45
C GLU A 627 14.08 -20.78 13.92
N GLN A 628 14.59 -21.08 12.72
CA GLN A 628 14.46 -22.42 12.15
C GLN A 628 15.27 -23.47 12.92
N PRO A 629 14.83 -24.75 12.95
CA PRO A 629 15.52 -25.80 13.71
C PRO A 629 16.98 -26.03 13.30
N TRP A 630 17.29 -25.84 12.02
CA TRP A 630 18.63 -25.95 11.44
C TRP A 630 19.49 -24.69 11.62
N SER A 631 18.93 -23.62 12.20
CA SER A 631 19.61 -22.33 12.39
C SER A 631 20.34 -22.28 13.72
N SER A 632 21.54 -21.70 13.72
CA SER A 632 22.28 -21.38 14.95
C SER A 632 21.71 -20.16 15.70
N GLY A 633 20.68 -19.51 15.15
CA GLY A 633 20.15 -18.24 15.64
C GLY A 633 20.89 -17.01 15.13
N LYS A 634 21.96 -17.19 14.35
CA LYS A 634 22.77 -16.10 13.79
C LYS A 634 22.61 -16.01 12.28
N VAL A 635 22.10 -14.87 11.83
CA VAL A 635 21.86 -14.54 10.42
C VAL A 635 22.85 -13.47 9.96
N GLY A 636 23.43 -13.67 8.79
CA GLY A 636 24.20 -12.65 8.07
C GLY A 636 23.55 -12.30 6.74
N LEU A 637 23.73 -11.07 6.31
CA LEU A 637 23.27 -10.61 5.01
C LEU A 637 24.48 -10.43 4.09
N LEU A 638 24.39 -10.97 2.87
CA LEU A 638 25.46 -10.94 1.88
C LEU A 638 24.84 -10.92 0.48
N GLY A 639 25.22 -9.94 -0.34
CA GLY A 639 24.74 -9.80 -1.71
C GLY A 639 25.17 -8.47 -2.31
N ILE A 640 24.95 -8.32 -3.61
CA ILE A 640 25.41 -7.18 -4.41
C ILE A 640 24.24 -6.23 -4.74
N SER A 641 24.51 -4.95 -5.04
CA SER A 641 23.55 -3.98 -5.61
C SER A 641 22.27 -3.82 -4.80
N TYR A 642 21.15 -4.33 -5.31
CA TYR A 642 19.85 -4.30 -4.65
C TYR A 642 19.89 -5.10 -3.35
N TYR A 643 20.51 -6.28 -3.37
CA TYR A 643 20.66 -7.12 -2.19
C TYR A 643 21.58 -6.51 -1.16
N ALA A 644 22.51 -5.62 -1.54
CA ALA A 644 23.31 -4.82 -0.61
C ALA A 644 22.50 -3.63 -0.06
N GLY A 645 21.77 -2.93 -0.93
CA GLY A 645 20.89 -1.82 -0.55
C GLY A 645 19.78 -2.21 0.41
N SER A 646 19.21 -3.42 0.28
CA SER A 646 18.19 -3.94 1.19
C SER A 646 18.77 -4.31 2.56
N GLN A 647 20.06 -4.66 2.67
CA GLN A 647 20.69 -4.94 3.98
C GLN A 647 20.71 -3.69 4.85
N TRP A 648 21.11 -2.54 4.30
CA TRP A 648 21.13 -1.27 5.05
C TRP A 648 19.77 -0.96 5.65
N ARG A 649 18.71 -1.12 4.85
CA ARG A 649 17.32 -0.86 5.24
C ARG A 649 16.86 -1.78 6.35
N VAL A 650 17.02 -3.09 6.19
CA VAL A 650 16.52 -4.06 7.18
C VAL A 650 17.37 -4.03 8.46
N ALA A 651 18.68 -3.81 8.35
CA ALA A 651 19.57 -3.74 9.52
C ALA A 651 19.25 -2.55 10.43
N ALA A 652 18.83 -1.42 9.86
CA ALA A 652 18.40 -0.24 10.63
C ALA A 652 17.14 -0.54 11.47
N ARG A 653 16.39 -1.59 11.11
CA ARG A 653 15.21 -2.04 11.84
C ARG A 653 15.50 -3.05 12.94
N ARG A 654 16.75 -3.52 13.05
CA ARG A 654 17.25 -4.39 14.12
C ARG A 654 16.44 -5.69 14.32
N PRO A 655 16.22 -6.51 13.25
CA PRO A 655 15.57 -7.80 13.40
C PRO A 655 16.34 -8.72 14.35
N LYS A 656 15.59 -9.49 15.14
CA LYS A 656 16.17 -10.52 16.00
C LYS A 656 16.97 -11.53 15.16
N GLY A 657 18.13 -11.93 15.68
CA GLY A 657 19.00 -12.93 15.06
C GLY A 657 19.96 -12.38 14.00
N LEU A 658 19.78 -11.15 13.51
CA LEU A 658 20.77 -10.52 12.63
C LEU A 658 22.08 -10.26 13.37
N ALA A 659 23.17 -10.84 12.88
CA ALA A 659 24.47 -10.87 13.52
C ALA A 659 25.56 -10.10 12.76
N ALA A 660 25.44 -9.93 11.44
CA ALA A 660 26.36 -9.11 10.63
C ALA A 660 25.77 -8.78 9.24
N ILE A 661 26.25 -7.71 8.61
CA ILE A 661 25.92 -7.38 7.21
C ILE A 661 27.18 -7.14 6.36
N VAL A 662 27.13 -7.56 5.10
CA VAL A 662 28.17 -7.36 4.09
C VAL A 662 27.53 -6.72 2.84
N PRO A 663 27.22 -5.42 2.90
CA PRO A 663 26.67 -4.69 1.76
C PRO A 663 27.77 -4.46 0.71
N TRP A 664 27.76 -5.31 -0.32
CA TRP A 664 28.70 -5.25 -1.44
C TRP A 664 28.16 -4.35 -2.55
N GLU A 665 28.76 -3.17 -2.75
CA GLU A 665 28.27 -2.19 -3.73
C GLU A 665 26.76 -1.90 -3.59
N GLY A 666 26.33 -1.33 -2.46
CA GLY A 666 24.94 -1.09 -2.13
C GLY A 666 24.62 0.38 -1.86
N MET A 667 23.56 0.90 -2.49
CA MET A 667 23.08 2.26 -2.25
C MET A 667 22.44 2.40 -0.86
N THR A 668 22.72 3.50 -0.17
CA THR A 668 22.12 3.81 1.14
C THR A 668 21.01 4.83 1.05
N ASP A 669 21.15 5.80 0.15
CA ASP A 669 20.19 6.86 -0.08
C ASP A 669 19.50 6.62 -1.42
N TYR A 670 18.24 6.19 -1.36
CA TYR A 670 17.48 5.87 -2.57
C TYR A 670 17.37 7.05 -3.52
N TYR A 671 17.29 8.27 -2.99
CA TYR A 671 17.18 9.49 -3.78
C TYR A 671 18.54 9.88 -4.35
N ARG A 672 19.54 10.13 -3.50
CA ARG A 672 20.80 10.79 -3.89
C ARG A 672 21.78 9.86 -4.60
N ASP A 673 21.79 8.58 -4.26
CA ASP A 673 22.76 7.62 -4.79
C ASP A 673 22.26 6.95 -6.09
N ARG A 674 20.95 6.99 -6.37
CA ARG A 674 20.32 6.19 -7.44
C ARG A 674 19.40 6.97 -8.35
N CYS A 675 18.43 7.70 -7.78
CA CYS A 675 17.34 8.26 -8.57
C CYS A 675 17.61 9.68 -9.06
N ARG A 676 18.21 10.53 -8.21
CA ARG A 676 18.36 11.96 -8.46
C ARG A 676 19.73 12.47 -8.03
N HIS A 677 20.72 12.35 -8.92
CA HIS A 677 22.05 12.90 -8.68
C HIS A 677 22.00 14.43 -8.67
N GLY A 678 22.37 15.05 -7.54
CA GLY A 678 22.28 16.52 -7.40
C GLY A 678 20.87 17.09 -7.54
N GLY A 679 19.82 16.26 -7.43
CA GLY A 679 18.42 16.62 -7.70
C GLY A 679 17.95 16.39 -9.15
N ILE A 680 18.84 15.97 -10.05
CA ILE A 680 18.56 15.72 -11.47
C ILE A 680 18.20 14.25 -11.67
N LEU A 681 17.08 13.95 -12.36
CA LEU A 681 16.63 12.56 -12.55
C LEU A 681 17.57 11.75 -13.44
N SER A 682 18.15 10.66 -12.90
CA SER A 682 18.90 9.64 -13.65
C SER A 682 17.97 8.53 -14.12
N ASN A 683 17.38 8.68 -15.29
CA ASN A 683 16.22 7.87 -15.72
C ASN A 683 16.58 6.58 -16.48
N ASP A 684 17.65 6.57 -17.28
CA ASP A 684 17.85 5.50 -18.25
C ASP A 684 18.26 4.17 -17.60
N PHE A 685 19.06 4.22 -16.53
CA PHE A 685 19.39 3.04 -15.74
C PHE A 685 18.14 2.46 -15.07
N ILE A 686 17.32 3.30 -14.43
CA ILE A 686 16.07 2.87 -13.78
C ILE A 686 15.15 2.21 -14.81
N LYS A 687 15.04 2.80 -16.01
CA LYS A 687 14.22 2.27 -17.09
C LYS A 687 14.73 0.93 -17.59
N PHE A 688 16.04 0.78 -17.78
CA PHE A 688 16.64 -0.51 -18.13
C PHE A 688 16.41 -1.56 -17.04
N TRP A 689 16.77 -1.23 -15.80
CA TRP A 689 16.67 -2.09 -14.63
C TRP A 689 15.23 -2.55 -14.38
N TRP A 690 14.27 -1.64 -14.33
CA TRP A 690 12.86 -1.95 -14.06
C TRP A 690 12.27 -2.85 -15.13
N ASN A 691 12.38 -2.44 -16.40
CA ASN A 691 11.72 -3.10 -17.52
C ASN A 691 12.34 -4.46 -17.86
N ARG A 692 13.62 -4.67 -17.56
CA ARG A 692 14.32 -5.93 -17.84
C ARG A 692 14.33 -6.86 -16.65
N GLN A 693 14.62 -6.36 -15.45
CA GLN A 693 15.03 -7.19 -14.31
C GLN A 693 13.94 -7.34 -13.25
N VAL A 694 12.99 -6.40 -13.15
CA VAL A 694 12.01 -6.36 -12.06
C VAL A 694 10.61 -6.73 -12.55
N VAL A 695 10.02 -5.92 -13.42
CA VAL A 695 8.62 -6.12 -13.84
C VAL A 695 8.41 -7.39 -14.65
N THR A 696 9.46 -7.89 -15.29
CA THR A 696 9.49 -9.21 -15.96
C THR A 696 9.34 -10.37 -14.99
N ASN A 697 9.66 -10.15 -13.72
CA ASN A 697 9.53 -11.12 -12.64
C ASN A 697 8.27 -10.89 -11.78
N GLN A 698 7.33 -10.03 -12.21
CA GLN A 698 6.09 -9.78 -11.46
C GLN A 698 5.30 -11.07 -11.19
N TYR A 699 4.85 -11.25 -9.95
CA TYR A 699 3.99 -12.36 -9.56
C TYR A 699 2.68 -12.35 -10.37
N GLY A 700 2.29 -13.51 -10.87
CA GLY A 700 1.12 -13.69 -11.75
C GLY A 700 1.36 -13.30 -13.21
N LYS A 701 2.57 -12.88 -13.59
CA LYS A 701 2.88 -12.56 -15.00
C LYS A 701 3.07 -13.85 -15.81
N PRO A 702 2.35 -14.03 -16.94
CA PRO A 702 2.51 -15.20 -17.81
C PRO A 702 3.83 -15.18 -18.59
N GLY A 703 4.34 -16.36 -18.94
CA GLY A 703 5.37 -16.54 -19.98
C GLY A 703 6.82 -16.41 -19.51
N ARG A 704 7.09 -16.47 -18.19
CA ARG A 704 8.46 -16.48 -17.65
C ARG A 704 9.19 -17.77 -18.01
N ALA A 705 8.52 -18.92 -17.90
CA ALA A 705 9.14 -20.21 -18.24
C ALA A 705 9.50 -20.27 -19.73
N ALA A 706 8.59 -19.84 -20.61
CA ALA A 706 8.81 -19.82 -22.05
C ALA A 706 9.97 -18.91 -22.47
N SER A 707 10.23 -17.83 -21.72
CA SER A 707 11.33 -16.90 -21.95
C SER A 707 12.64 -17.27 -21.24
N LYS A 708 12.70 -18.44 -20.58
CA LYS A 708 13.81 -18.88 -19.72
C LYS A 708 14.12 -17.90 -18.58
N TRP A 709 13.12 -17.16 -18.13
CA TRP A 709 13.22 -16.11 -17.12
C TRP A 709 12.65 -16.56 -15.76
N GLY A 710 13.01 -17.78 -15.35
CA GLY A 710 12.45 -18.44 -14.17
C GLY A 710 11.16 -19.20 -14.49
N GLU A 711 10.54 -19.77 -13.46
CA GLU A 711 9.29 -20.53 -13.59
C GLU A 711 8.08 -19.59 -13.66
N ASP A 712 7.02 -20.02 -14.34
CA ASP A 712 5.73 -19.34 -14.26
C ASP A 712 5.20 -19.36 -12.82
N THR A 713 4.32 -18.43 -12.50
CA THR A 713 3.74 -18.35 -11.15
C THR A 713 2.96 -19.62 -10.89
N ALA A 714 3.37 -20.41 -9.89
CA ALA A 714 2.79 -21.72 -9.67
C ALA A 714 1.26 -21.63 -9.48
N GLU A 715 0.82 -20.59 -8.78
CA GLU A 715 -0.57 -20.28 -8.41
C GLU A 715 -1.42 -19.70 -9.56
N GLY A 716 -0.84 -19.54 -10.76
CA GLY A 716 -1.53 -19.13 -11.98
C GLY A 716 -1.27 -17.68 -12.38
N ASP A 717 -1.75 -17.35 -13.57
CA ASP A 717 -1.59 -16.01 -14.15
C ASP A 717 -2.67 -15.06 -13.64
N LEU A 718 -2.32 -13.78 -13.50
CA LEU A 718 -3.23 -12.70 -13.19
C LEU A 718 -3.58 -11.92 -14.46
N PRO A 719 -4.82 -11.42 -14.59
CA PRO A 719 -5.19 -10.45 -15.62
C PRO A 719 -4.30 -9.19 -15.60
N GLU A 720 -4.04 -8.57 -16.77
CA GLU A 720 -3.12 -7.42 -16.87
C GLU A 720 -3.58 -6.20 -16.06
N ASP A 721 -4.87 -5.97 -15.93
CA ASP A 721 -5.43 -4.92 -15.07
C ASP A 721 -5.14 -5.17 -13.58
N VAL A 722 -5.20 -6.42 -13.13
CA VAL A 722 -4.78 -6.81 -11.77
C VAL A 722 -3.26 -6.68 -11.61
N LEU A 723 -2.47 -7.07 -12.62
CA LEU A 723 -1.01 -6.85 -12.60
C LEU A 723 -0.67 -5.35 -12.52
N MET A 724 -1.38 -4.49 -13.24
CA MET A 724 -1.22 -3.03 -13.15
C MET A 724 -1.60 -2.50 -11.76
N GLN A 725 -2.68 -3.00 -11.15
CA GLN A 725 -3.07 -2.63 -9.79
C GLN A 725 -2.07 -3.12 -8.73
N ASN A 726 -1.44 -4.28 -8.97
CA ASN A 726 -0.46 -4.91 -8.09
C ASN A 726 0.99 -4.45 -8.33
N ARG A 727 1.22 -3.28 -8.95
CA ARG A 727 2.57 -2.70 -9.07
C ARG A 727 2.59 -1.18 -8.90
N ASN A 728 3.65 -0.69 -8.26
CA ASN A 728 4.06 0.71 -8.33
C ASN A 728 5.21 0.81 -9.35
N ASP A 729 4.97 1.48 -10.48
CA ASP A 729 5.94 1.54 -11.57
C ASP A 729 7.00 2.61 -11.32
N GLN A 730 8.25 2.18 -11.11
CA GLN A 730 9.35 3.10 -10.84
C GLN A 730 9.66 4.09 -11.97
N ASN A 731 9.32 3.79 -13.23
CA ASN A 731 9.51 4.77 -14.30
C ASN A 731 8.58 5.96 -14.10
N ILE A 732 7.34 5.69 -13.71
CA ILE A 732 6.31 6.70 -13.46
C ILE A 732 6.61 7.42 -12.15
N ASP A 733 6.90 6.68 -11.09
CA ASP A 733 7.06 7.25 -9.76
C ASP A 733 8.30 8.16 -9.65
N ASN A 734 9.45 7.76 -10.20
CA ASN A 734 10.64 8.61 -10.12
C ASN A 734 10.56 9.86 -11.03
N GLU A 735 9.80 9.80 -12.13
CA GLU A 735 9.51 10.98 -12.97
C GLU A 735 8.54 11.94 -12.27
N LYS A 736 7.47 11.41 -11.65
CA LYS A 736 6.42 12.18 -10.98
C LYS A 736 6.92 12.88 -9.72
N ASN A 737 7.72 12.20 -8.90
CA ASN A 737 8.21 12.69 -7.62
C ASN A 737 9.59 13.35 -7.80
N LYS A 738 9.76 14.56 -7.29
CA LYS A 738 10.93 15.41 -7.49
C LYS A 738 11.73 15.68 -6.23
N PHE A 739 11.09 15.67 -5.06
CA PHE A 739 11.69 16.11 -3.81
C PHE A 739 11.70 14.99 -2.78
N LEU A 740 12.64 15.05 -1.85
CA LEU A 740 12.81 13.98 -0.85
C LEU A 740 11.62 13.86 0.11
N ASP A 741 10.92 14.97 0.37
CA ASP A 741 9.70 15.06 1.17
C ASP A 741 8.44 14.64 0.40
N ASP A 742 8.53 14.32 -0.90
CA ASP A 742 7.44 13.65 -1.60
C ASP A 742 7.22 12.27 -0.98
N THR A 743 5.96 11.92 -0.70
CA THR A 743 5.57 10.67 -0.02
C THR A 743 6.26 9.42 -0.59
N TYR A 744 6.45 9.35 -1.90
CA TYR A 744 7.16 8.25 -2.56
C TYR A 744 8.62 8.09 -2.09
N TYR A 745 9.39 9.18 -1.99
CA TYR A 745 10.78 9.13 -1.52
C TYR A 745 10.86 9.05 0.00
N ALA A 746 10.04 9.82 0.70
CA ALA A 746 9.96 9.80 2.17
C ALA A 746 9.67 8.39 2.73
N SER A 747 8.83 7.61 2.05
CA SER A 747 8.54 6.22 2.42
C SER A 747 9.74 5.25 2.36
N LYS A 748 10.84 5.65 1.72
CA LYS A 748 12.05 4.83 1.51
C LYS A 748 13.22 5.26 2.39
N GLU A 749 13.02 6.29 3.21
CA GLU A 749 14.04 6.77 4.14
C GLU A 749 14.12 5.90 5.39
N PHE A 750 15.34 5.79 5.91
CA PHE A 750 15.66 5.09 7.15
C PHE A 750 16.92 5.72 7.74
N ASN A 751 17.14 5.52 9.05
CA ASN A 751 18.29 6.07 9.73
C ASN A 751 19.43 5.03 9.79
N LEU A 752 20.52 5.29 9.06
CA LEU A 752 21.73 4.46 9.12
C LEU A 752 22.31 4.35 10.54
N GLY A 753 22.10 5.38 11.38
CA GLY A 753 22.56 5.37 12.76
C GLY A 753 21.97 4.24 13.62
N ASP A 754 20.85 3.65 13.20
CA ASP A 754 20.19 2.56 13.92
C ASP A 754 20.83 1.18 13.64
N ILE A 755 21.75 1.10 12.68
CA ILE A 755 22.48 -0.12 12.34
C ILE A 755 23.57 -0.35 13.38
N GLU A 756 23.38 -1.34 14.25
CA GLU A 756 24.30 -1.66 15.35
C GLU A 756 25.14 -2.90 15.11
N VAL A 757 24.66 -3.82 14.26
CA VAL A 757 25.37 -5.06 13.91
C VAL A 757 26.70 -4.76 13.20
N PRO A 758 27.70 -5.64 13.29
CA PRO A 758 28.93 -5.54 12.52
C PRO A 758 28.69 -5.31 11.02
N VAL A 759 29.49 -4.42 10.41
CA VAL A 759 29.35 -4.00 9.01
C VAL A 759 30.67 -4.17 8.25
N LEU A 760 30.65 -4.88 7.13
CA LEU A 760 31.70 -4.83 6.11
C LEU A 760 31.14 -4.16 4.84
N SER A 761 31.34 -2.86 4.71
CA SER A 761 30.90 -2.09 3.53
C SER A 761 31.96 -2.20 2.43
N VAL A 762 31.58 -2.71 1.26
CA VAL A 762 32.52 -2.85 0.13
C VAL A 762 32.16 -1.85 -0.96
N ALA A 763 33.03 -0.86 -1.16
CA ALA A 763 32.89 0.21 -2.13
C ALA A 763 33.77 -0.05 -3.36
N ASN A 764 33.30 0.31 -4.55
CA ASN A 764 34.09 0.17 -5.77
C ASN A 764 34.41 1.52 -6.38
N TRP A 765 35.69 1.79 -6.65
CA TRP A 765 36.13 3.02 -7.30
C TRP A 765 35.52 3.23 -8.68
N GLY A 766 35.07 2.16 -9.33
CA GLY A 766 34.32 2.16 -10.59
C GLY A 766 32.84 2.57 -10.46
N GLY A 767 32.29 2.52 -9.26
CA GLY A 767 30.86 2.73 -8.98
C GLY A 767 30.43 4.21 -8.94
N ILE A 768 31.02 5.07 -9.77
CA ILE A 768 30.92 6.54 -9.70
C ILE A 768 29.54 7.14 -10.04
N LEU A 769 28.54 6.29 -10.30
CA LEU A 769 27.19 6.67 -10.76
C LEU A 769 26.05 5.94 -10.03
N LEU A 770 26.39 5.08 -9.05
CA LEU A 770 25.36 4.36 -8.29
C LEU A 770 25.79 4.06 -6.85
N HIS A 771 26.74 3.14 -6.64
CA HIS A 771 26.93 2.54 -5.32
C HIS A 771 28.04 3.15 -4.47
N LEU A 772 29.09 3.72 -5.08
CA LEU A 772 30.31 4.17 -4.39
C LEU A 772 29.99 5.13 -3.24
N ARG A 773 29.17 6.15 -3.51
CA ARG A 773 28.73 7.13 -2.52
C ARG A 773 27.97 6.48 -1.38
N GLY A 774 27.07 5.54 -1.69
CA GLY A 774 26.25 4.84 -0.70
C GLY A 774 27.08 3.99 0.26
N ASN A 775 28.03 3.20 -0.23
CA ASN A 775 28.87 2.38 0.65
C ASN A 775 29.74 3.20 1.60
N ILE A 776 30.32 4.29 1.12
CA ILE A 776 31.13 5.21 1.94
C ILE A 776 30.25 5.85 3.01
N ASN A 777 29.08 6.38 2.64
CA ASN A 777 28.17 7.03 3.57
C ASN A 777 27.55 6.03 4.56
N GLY A 778 27.26 4.80 4.13
CA GLY A 778 26.82 3.71 4.98
C GLY A 778 27.83 3.39 6.07
N TYR A 779 29.12 3.28 5.72
CA TYR A 779 30.19 3.16 6.71
C TYR A 779 30.26 4.39 7.64
N LYS A 780 30.29 5.60 7.10
CA LYS A 780 30.40 6.83 7.90
C LYS A 780 29.27 6.94 8.93
N TRP A 781 28.03 6.67 8.51
CA TRP A 781 26.84 6.99 9.29
C TRP A 781 26.19 5.78 9.99
N ALA A 782 26.64 4.55 9.77
CA ALA A 782 26.20 3.40 10.56
C ALA A 782 26.59 3.56 12.04
N GLY A 783 25.66 3.24 12.94
CA GLY A 783 25.87 3.27 14.40
C GLY A 783 26.79 2.15 14.94
N SER A 784 27.10 1.17 14.10
CA SER A 784 27.90 0.00 14.42
C SER A 784 29.28 0.38 14.97
N LYS A 785 29.69 -0.33 16.03
CA LYS A 785 31.01 -0.17 16.66
C LYS A 785 32.10 -0.96 15.92
N LEU A 786 31.70 -1.97 15.15
CA LEU A 786 32.60 -2.82 14.35
C LEU A 786 32.21 -2.66 12.89
N LYS A 787 32.73 -1.61 12.27
CA LYS A 787 32.45 -1.27 10.89
C LYS A 787 33.75 -1.12 10.11
N TYR A 788 33.73 -1.64 8.89
CA TYR A 788 34.89 -1.70 8.00
C TYR A 788 34.48 -1.23 6.61
N LEU A 789 35.35 -0.45 5.96
CA LEU A 789 35.19 0.04 4.61
C LEU A 789 36.31 -0.54 3.74
N ARG A 790 35.95 -1.35 2.75
CA ARG A 790 36.90 -1.94 1.81
C ARG A 790 36.66 -1.39 0.42
N PHE A 791 37.68 -0.79 -0.18
CA PHE A 791 37.64 -0.41 -1.57
C PHE A 791 38.16 -1.53 -2.47
N ILE A 792 37.48 -1.68 -3.61
CA ILE A 792 37.81 -2.61 -4.69
C ILE A 792 37.84 -1.87 -6.04
N THR A 793 38.31 -2.57 -7.07
CA THR A 793 38.24 -2.18 -8.48
C THR A 793 37.65 -3.34 -9.29
N GLY A 794 37.39 -3.08 -10.57
CA GLY A 794 36.82 -4.06 -11.49
C GLY A 794 35.34 -3.83 -11.72
N ARG A 795 34.72 -4.70 -12.53
CA ARG A 795 33.28 -4.64 -12.78
C ARG A 795 32.50 -4.89 -11.49
N HIS A 796 31.26 -4.42 -11.44
CA HIS A 796 30.40 -4.53 -10.26
C HIS A 796 30.15 -5.97 -9.76
N ASP A 797 30.15 -6.95 -10.66
CA ASP A 797 29.69 -8.32 -10.44
C ASP A 797 30.82 -9.31 -10.09
N LEU A 798 31.96 -9.21 -10.76
CA LEU A 798 33.02 -10.23 -10.68
C LEU A 798 33.81 -10.25 -9.36
N PRO A 799 34.25 -9.12 -8.79
CA PRO A 799 35.05 -9.09 -7.56
C PRO A 799 34.39 -9.81 -6.39
N PHE A 800 33.07 -9.83 -6.34
CA PHE A 800 32.31 -10.55 -5.31
C PHE A 800 32.62 -12.06 -5.28
N TYR A 801 33.00 -12.65 -6.41
CA TYR A 801 33.32 -14.07 -6.56
C TYR A 801 34.82 -14.37 -6.69
N CYS A 802 35.68 -13.35 -6.65
CA CYS A 802 37.13 -13.53 -6.65
C CYS A 802 37.59 -14.22 -5.35
N LYS A 803 38.56 -15.13 -5.45
CA LYS A 803 38.98 -15.98 -4.31
C LYS A 803 39.40 -15.17 -3.10
N GLU A 804 40.18 -14.12 -3.32
CA GLU A 804 40.70 -13.24 -2.28
C GLU A 804 39.57 -12.48 -1.57
N GLU A 805 38.58 -12.03 -2.34
CA GLU A 805 37.45 -11.26 -1.83
C GLU A 805 36.41 -12.13 -1.12
N VAL A 806 36.16 -13.34 -1.62
CA VAL A 806 35.33 -14.35 -0.94
C VAL A 806 35.96 -14.75 0.39
N GLU A 807 37.29 -14.82 0.50
CA GLU A 807 37.96 -15.08 1.78
C GLU A 807 37.74 -13.94 2.78
N VAL A 808 37.74 -12.69 2.34
CA VAL A 808 37.42 -11.53 3.18
C VAL A 808 35.98 -11.62 3.68
N GLN A 809 35.01 -11.85 2.79
CA GLN A 809 33.61 -12.05 3.15
C GLN A 809 33.47 -13.19 4.19
N ARG A 810 34.09 -14.33 3.92
CA ARG A 810 34.01 -15.53 4.75
C ARG A 810 34.64 -15.31 6.12
N SER A 811 35.84 -14.73 6.19
CA SER A 811 36.52 -14.48 7.47
C SER A 811 35.76 -13.51 8.36
N PHE A 812 35.12 -12.49 7.77
CA PHE A 812 34.25 -11.57 8.48
C PHE A 812 32.98 -12.27 8.99
N LEU A 813 32.29 -13.01 8.13
CA LEU A 813 31.08 -13.74 8.51
C LEU A 813 31.37 -14.82 9.56
N ASP A 814 32.46 -15.59 9.41
CA ASP A 814 32.85 -16.63 10.37
C ASP A 814 33.07 -16.04 11.78
N ALA A 815 33.69 -14.87 11.89
CA ALA A 815 33.92 -14.19 13.16
C ALA A 815 32.62 -13.93 13.93
N PHE A 816 31.58 -13.41 13.25
CA PHE A 816 30.34 -13.00 13.92
C PHE A 816 29.30 -14.11 13.98
N LEU A 817 29.21 -14.94 12.95
CA LEU A 817 28.18 -15.97 12.80
C LEU A 817 28.61 -17.32 13.39
N LYS A 818 29.90 -17.65 13.38
CA LYS A 818 30.43 -18.91 13.97
C LYS A 818 31.25 -18.71 15.23
N GLY A 819 31.73 -17.47 15.47
CA GLY A 819 32.69 -17.21 16.55
C GLY A 819 34.13 -17.61 16.19
N ASP A 820 34.42 -17.92 14.92
CA ASP A 820 35.77 -18.19 14.43
C ASP A 820 36.41 -16.90 13.90
N ASP A 821 37.03 -16.14 14.79
CA ASP A 821 37.65 -14.85 14.45
C ASP A 821 39.17 -14.97 14.23
N ARG A 822 39.55 -15.68 13.17
CA ARG A 822 40.97 -15.90 12.79
C ARG A 822 41.71 -14.62 12.38
N VAL A 823 41.01 -13.59 11.89
CA VAL A 823 41.62 -12.33 11.43
C VAL A 823 41.64 -11.29 12.56
N GLY A 824 40.62 -11.25 13.42
CA GLY A 824 40.46 -10.25 14.47
C GLY A 824 39.34 -9.23 14.24
N TRP A 825 38.35 -9.53 13.40
CA TRP A 825 37.21 -8.65 13.10
C TRP A 825 36.39 -8.27 14.33
N SER A 826 36.31 -9.16 15.32
CA SER A 826 35.54 -8.91 16.55
C SER A 826 36.35 -8.13 17.62
N THR A 827 37.64 -7.91 17.38
CA THR A 827 38.55 -7.24 18.31
C THR A 827 38.83 -5.80 17.84
N PRO A 828 38.32 -4.76 18.53
CA PRO A 828 38.56 -3.38 18.15
C PRO A 828 40.05 -3.06 17.98
N GLY A 829 40.40 -2.43 16.87
CA GLY A 829 41.78 -2.03 16.54
C GLY A 829 42.68 -3.14 15.99
N LYS A 830 42.24 -4.40 15.94
CA LYS A 830 43.05 -5.50 15.38
C LYS A 830 43.03 -5.53 13.84
N VAL A 831 41.92 -5.12 13.23
CA VAL A 831 41.81 -4.91 11.78
C VAL A 831 41.62 -3.42 11.53
N ALA A 832 42.32 -2.89 10.52
CA ALA A 832 42.17 -1.51 10.09
C ALA A 832 40.72 -1.26 9.63
N PRO A 833 40.04 -0.20 10.09
CA PRO A 833 38.68 0.11 9.67
C PRO A 833 38.55 0.41 8.17
N VAL A 834 39.62 0.82 7.50
CA VAL A 834 39.57 1.20 6.08
C VAL A 834 40.69 0.52 5.29
N SER A 835 40.34 -0.12 4.17
CA SER A 835 41.27 -0.76 3.25
C SER A 835 41.08 -0.18 1.85
N ILE A 836 42.07 0.55 1.33
CA ILE A 836 41.99 1.26 0.05
C ILE A 836 42.83 0.56 -1.04
N ILE A 837 42.37 0.63 -2.30
CA ILE A 837 43.20 0.35 -3.48
C ILE A 837 43.74 1.67 -4.05
N LEU A 838 45.04 1.75 -4.27
CA LEU A 838 45.75 2.89 -4.84
C LEU A 838 45.90 2.75 -6.37
N ARG A 839 45.12 3.51 -7.12
CA ARG A 839 45.13 3.52 -8.60
C ARG A 839 46.31 4.35 -9.10
N LYS A 840 47.42 3.67 -9.41
CA LYS A 840 48.62 4.25 -10.03
C LYS A 840 48.88 3.62 -11.40
N GLY A 841 49.15 4.45 -12.40
CA GLY A 841 49.47 4.02 -13.76
C GLY A 841 48.25 3.71 -14.63
N ASN A 842 48.50 3.64 -15.94
CA ASN A 842 47.49 3.39 -16.97
C ASN A 842 47.46 1.90 -17.35
N VAL A 843 46.65 1.11 -16.65
CA VAL A 843 46.55 -0.36 -16.83
C VAL A 843 45.40 -0.77 -17.75
N GLY A 844 44.68 0.20 -18.32
CA GLY A 844 43.43 0.00 -19.06
C GLY A 844 42.21 -0.20 -18.16
N PHE A 845 41.11 -0.62 -18.77
CA PHE A 845 39.82 -0.85 -18.11
C PHE A 845 39.25 -2.22 -18.54
N ASN A 846 38.34 -2.74 -17.73
CA ASN A 846 37.72 -4.06 -17.89
C ASN A 846 38.73 -5.20 -18.02
N ASN A 847 39.81 -5.13 -17.22
CA ASN A 847 40.88 -6.13 -17.20
C ASN A 847 41.30 -6.41 -15.75
N ALA A 848 40.65 -7.40 -15.13
CA ALA A 848 40.89 -7.75 -13.74
C ALA A 848 42.33 -8.18 -13.45
N GLU A 849 43.03 -8.81 -14.41
CA GLU A 849 44.43 -9.21 -14.22
C GLU A 849 45.38 -8.01 -14.18
N SER A 850 45.18 -7.03 -15.08
CA SER A 850 46.01 -5.82 -15.09
C SER A 850 45.74 -4.91 -13.89
N GLU A 851 44.53 -4.89 -13.36
CA GLU A 851 44.18 -4.11 -12.16
C GLU A 851 44.80 -4.65 -10.86
N LYS A 852 45.28 -5.90 -10.83
CA LYS A 852 45.98 -6.46 -9.65
C LYS A 852 47.29 -5.75 -9.31
N VAL A 853 47.84 -4.95 -10.23
CA VAL A 853 49.05 -4.15 -9.96
C VAL A 853 48.77 -3.03 -8.96
N TYR A 854 47.51 -2.64 -8.77
CA TYR A 854 47.16 -1.60 -7.82
C TYR A 854 47.41 -2.06 -6.39
N GLU A 855 48.20 -1.27 -5.67
CA GLU A 855 48.58 -1.57 -4.30
C GLU A 855 47.42 -1.38 -3.34
N ARG A 856 47.33 -2.24 -2.32
CA ARG A 856 46.37 -2.10 -1.23
C ARG A 856 47.04 -1.46 -0.02
N ARG A 857 46.37 -0.50 0.61
CA ARG A 857 46.83 0.19 1.82
C ARG A 857 45.75 0.17 2.89
N GLU A 858 46.16 -0.07 4.13
CA GLU A 858 45.27 -0.09 5.29
C GLU A 858 45.35 1.25 6.03
N GLU A 859 44.21 1.73 6.53
CA GLU A 859 44.00 3.07 7.08
C GLU A 859 43.11 3.03 8.33
N PRO A 860 43.38 3.88 9.34
CA PRO A 860 42.64 3.86 10.60
C PRO A 860 41.22 4.43 10.48
N GLU A 861 40.96 5.32 9.51
CA GLU A 861 39.68 6.01 9.38
C GLU A 861 39.40 6.54 7.96
N TRP A 862 38.16 6.97 7.75
CA TRP A 862 37.72 7.66 6.53
C TRP A 862 36.83 8.87 6.88
N PRO A 863 37.07 10.07 6.32
CA PRO A 863 38.17 10.44 5.40
C PRO A 863 39.56 10.21 6.01
N LEU A 864 40.59 10.15 5.17
CA LEU A 864 41.94 9.84 5.64
C LEU A 864 42.48 10.97 6.54
N GLU A 865 43.09 10.61 7.66
CA GLU A 865 43.74 11.56 8.56
C GLU A 865 44.82 12.37 7.80
N GLY A 866 44.89 13.67 8.07
CA GLY A 866 45.87 14.56 7.45
C GLY A 866 45.58 14.94 5.99
N THR A 867 44.39 14.59 5.45
CA THR A 867 43.97 15.03 4.11
C THR A 867 44.03 16.56 3.98
N GLN A 868 44.78 17.05 3.00
CA GLN A 868 44.88 18.47 2.66
C GLN A 868 43.91 18.80 1.53
N TYR A 869 42.80 19.44 1.87
CA TYR A 869 41.83 19.91 0.88
C TYR A 869 42.36 21.16 0.16
N THR A 870 43.02 20.95 -0.97
CA THR A 870 43.70 22.01 -1.74
C THR A 870 42.78 22.55 -2.83
N LYS A 871 42.60 23.88 -2.86
CA LYS A 871 41.85 24.57 -3.91
C LYS A 871 42.68 24.70 -5.18
N PHE A 872 42.11 24.25 -6.28
CA PHE A 872 42.59 24.49 -7.64
C PHE A 872 41.62 25.46 -8.31
N TYR A 873 42.00 26.73 -8.36
CA TYR A 873 41.24 27.83 -8.93
C TYR A 873 41.18 27.72 -10.45
N LEU A 874 39.99 27.87 -11.00
CA LEU A 874 39.76 27.96 -12.43
C LEU A 874 40.16 29.36 -12.90
N THR A 875 40.80 29.47 -14.06
CA THR A 875 41.18 30.76 -14.66
C THR A 875 40.45 31.02 -15.98
N PRO A 876 40.25 32.29 -16.39
CA PRO A 876 39.66 32.63 -17.69
C PRO A 876 40.38 32.01 -18.91
N GLU A 877 41.64 31.59 -18.75
CA GLU A 877 42.47 30.95 -19.77
C GLU A 877 42.28 29.42 -19.83
N ASN A 878 41.24 28.88 -19.19
CA ASN A 878 40.94 27.44 -19.14
C ASN A 878 42.04 26.61 -18.42
N THR A 879 42.62 27.17 -17.36
CA THR A 879 43.63 26.47 -16.54
C THR A 879 43.18 26.29 -15.09
N LEU A 880 43.84 25.37 -14.37
CA LEU A 880 43.73 25.21 -12.92
C LEU A 880 45.02 25.69 -12.24
N SER A 881 44.89 26.62 -11.28
CA SER A 881 46.00 27.18 -10.49
C SER A 881 45.82 26.94 -9.00
N THR A 882 46.89 26.73 -8.25
CA THR A 882 46.84 26.67 -6.77
C THR A 882 46.93 28.05 -6.11
N THR A 883 47.14 29.11 -6.90
CA THR A 883 47.10 30.51 -6.45
C THR A 883 45.81 31.18 -6.92
N VAL A 884 45.29 32.13 -6.11
CA VAL A 884 44.10 32.92 -6.47
C VAL A 884 44.43 33.75 -7.72
N PRO A 885 43.74 33.53 -8.85
CA PRO A 885 44.34 33.82 -10.15
C PRO A 885 44.06 35.22 -10.71
N PHE A 886 42.97 35.91 -10.35
CA PHE A 886 42.44 36.97 -11.22
C PHE A 886 41.84 38.17 -10.47
N VAL A 887 42.22 39.38 -10.90
CA VAL A 887 41.74 40.67 -10.34
C VAL A 887 40.77 41.38 -11.31
N GLY A 888 40.63 40.90 -12.55
CA GLY A 888 39.71 41.47 -13.55
C GLY A 888 38.29 40.88 -13.49
N SER A 889 37.44 41.21 -14.47
CA SER A 889 36.14 40.55 -14.70
C SER A 889 36.16 39.79 -16.02
N SER A 890 35.66 38.54 -16.04
CA SER A 890 35.56 37.72 -17.25
C SER A 890 34.40 36.73 -17.15
N THR A 891 33.93 36.23 -18.29
CA THR A 891 32.86 35.24 -18.36
C THR A 891 33.20 34.20 -19.43
N ILE A 892 33.02 32.92 -19.09
CA ILE A 892 33.09 31.80 -20.03
C ILE A 892 31.68 31.23 -20.19
N SER A 893 31.25 30.99 -21.42
CA SER A 893 29.89 30.56 -21.74
C SER A 893 29.85 29.23 -22.50
N TYR A 894 28.81 28.44 -22.27
CA TYR A 894 28.54 27.19 -22.97
C TYR A 894 27.04 26.95 -23.10
N GLU A 895 26.61 26.28 -24.16
CA GLU A 895 25.18 26.04 -24.42
C GLU A 895 24.58 25.09 -23.38
N ALA A 896 23.32 25.34 -22.99
CA ALA A 896 22.58 24.46 -22.09
C ALA A 896 22.09 23.19 -22.82
N LEU A 897 21.60 22.21 -22.05
CA LEU A 897 20.98 20.97 -22.56
C LEU A 897 21.87 20.10 -23.46
N GLY A 898 23.17 20.01 -23.14
CA GLY A 898 24.08 19.02 -23.72
C GLY A 898 23.67 17.58 -23.44
N ASN A 899 24.26 16.64 -24.18
CA ASN A 899 24.10 15.20 -23.98
C ASN A 899 25.32 14.43 -24.54
N LEU A 900 25.37 13.12 -24.35
CA LEU A 900 26.49 12.28 -24.79
C LEU A 900 26.85 12.41 -26.28
N SER A 901 25.86 12.64 -27.16
CA SER A 901 26.08 12.75 -28.61
C SER A 901 26.45 14.17 -29.06
N SER A 902 26.13 15.18 -28.25
CA SER A 902 26.45 16.59 -28.49
C SER A 902 26.77 17.25 -27.14
N PRO A 903 27.95 16.96 -26.57
CA PRO A 903 28.33 17.52 -25.27
C PRO A 903 28.56 19.03 -25.39
N GLN A 904 28.08 19.79 -24.42
CA GLN A 904 28.27 21.23 -24.31
C GLN A 904 29.00 21.51 -23.01
N LEU A 905 30.29 21.83 -23.09
CA LEU A 905 31.18 21.82 -21.93
C LEU A 905 32.34 22.80 -22.07
N VAL A 906 32.97 23.07 -20.92
CA VAL A 906 34.23 23.81 -20.77
C VAL A 906 35.18 22.99 -19.92
N GLN A 907 36.49 23.08 -20.18
CA GLN A 907 37.51 22.28 -19.50
C GLN A 907 38.62 23.17 -18.95
N PHE A 908 39.10 22.82 -17.76
CA PHE A 908 40.21 23.48 -17.07
C PHE A 908 41.29 22.46 -16.77
N ILE A 909 42.53 22.76 -17.14
CA ILE A 909 43.65 21.81 -17.06
C ILE A 909 44.68 22.31 -16.05
N SER A 910 45.15 21.43 -15.15
CA SER A 910 46.23 21.76 -14.22
C SER A 910 47.58 21.86 -14.91
N ALA A 911 48.52 22.55 -14.27
CA ALA A 911 49.94 22.34 -14.53
C ALA A 911 50.30 20.85 -14.31
N PRO A 912 51.37 20.32 -14.96
CA PRO A 912 51.86 18.99 -14.64
C PRO A 912 52.22 18.88 -13.16
N PHE A 913 51.91 17.77 -12.52
CA PHE A 913 52.37 17.53 -11.15
C PHE A 913 53.90 17.41 -11.11
N GLU A 914 54.54 18.11 -10.19
CA GLU A 914 56.01 18.13 -10.05
C GLU A 914 56.57 16.85 -9.42
N ALA A 915 55.71 16.11 -8.72
CA ALA A 915 55.99 14.82 -8.10
C ALA A 915 54.72 13.98 -8.05
N ASP A 916 54.88 12.66 -7.84
CA ASP A 916 53.75 11.77 -7.55
C ASP A 916 52.93 12.34 -6.39
N THR A 917 51.65 12.58 -6.67
CA THR A 917 50.70 13.22 -5.77
C THR A 917 49.49 12.32 -5.61
N GLU A 918 49.20 11.92 -4.38
CA GLU A 918 48.00 11.14 -4.08
C GLU A 918 46.79 12.06 -3.90
N ILE A 919 45.72 11.74 -4.62
CA ILE A 919 44.42 12.39 -4.51
C ILE A 919 43.42 11.33 -4.05
N THR A 920 43.07 11.33 -2.76
CA THR A 920 42.19 10.32 -2.16
C THR A 920 41.18 10.98 -1.24
N GLY A 921 39.88 10.90 -1.56
CA GLY A 921 38.84 11.47 -0.71
C GLY A 921 37.67 12.05 -1.47
N HIS A 922 36.90 12.90 -0.78
CA HIS A 922 35.76 13.64 -1.31
C HIS A 922 36.22 14.90 -2.05
N ILE A 923 35.53 15.28 -3.13
CA ILE A 923 35.83 16.46 -3.94
C ILE A 923 34.61 17.39 -3.92
N THR A 924 34.85 18.70 -3.85
CA THR A 924 33.78 19.71 -3.98
C THR A 924 34.23 20.79 -4.97
N ALA A 925 33.35 21.18 -5.88
CA ALA A 925 33.58 22.28 -6.80
C ALA A 925 32.72 23.49 -6.44
N HIS A 926 33.35 24.64 -6.23
CA HIS A 926 32.68 25.91 -6.00
C HIS A 926 32.64 26.71 -7.29
N LEU A 927 31.43 27.02 -7.76
CA LEU A 927 31.19 27.65 -9.06
C LEU A 927 30.24 28.84 -8.95
N ASN A 928 30.49 29.88 -9.73
CA ASN A 928 29.68 31.08 -9.85
C ASN A 928 29.02 31.11 -11.22
N VAL A 929 27.74 30.71 -11.26
CA VAL A 929 27.03 30.40 -12.49
C VAL A 929 25.82 31.29 -12.71
N SER A 930 25.43 31.47 -13.97
CA SER A 930 24.16 32.10 -14.35
C SER A 930 23.63 31.49 -15.66
N LEU A 931 22.36 31.77 -15.97
CA LEU A 931 21.72 31.39 -17.23
C LEU A 931 21.28 32.63 -18.00
N THR A 932 21.58 32.67 -19.29
CA THR A 932 20.97 33.58 -20.26
C THR A 932 19.96 32.79 -21.11
N PRO A 933 18.64 32.90 -20.86
CA PRO A 933 17.64 32.10 -21.55
C PRO A 933 17.50 32.50 -23.03
N ASP A 934 17.22 31.53 -23.90
CA ASP A 934 16.88 31.77 -25.31
C ASP A 934 15.37 31.95 -25.54
N SER A 935 14.96 32.15 -26.80
CA SER A 935 13.56 32.32 -27.19
C SER A 935 12.69 31.08 -26.97
N THR A 936 13.28 29.90 -26.77
CA THR A 936 12.57 28.64 -26.51
C THR A 936 12.33 28.41 -25.02
N ALA A 937 13.05 29.12 -24.14
CA ALA A 937 12.86 29.10 -22.70
C ALA A 937 11.60 29.89 -22.30
N THR A 938 10.42 29.34 -22.54
CA THR A 938 9.12 30.04 -22.37
C THR A 938 8.55 30.01 -20.95
N ALA A 939 9.01 29.12 -20.06
CA ALA A 939 8.47 29.01 -18.70
C ALA A 939 8.85 30.23 -17.83
N SER A 940 8.01 30.62 -16.87
CA SER A 940 8.39 31.67 -15.91
C SER A 940 9.55 31.23 -15.01
N GLN A 941 9.53 29.97 -14.57
CA GLN A 941 10.62 29.36 -13.84
C GLN A 941 11.81 29.05 -14.76
N LYS A 942 13.01 29.33 -14.27
CA LYS A 942 14.30 28.94 -14.87
C LYS A 942 15.11 28.10 -13.92
N ASP A 943 16.08 27.37 -14.47
CA ASP A 943 17.01 26.57 -13.69
C ASP A 943 18.27 26.23 -14.51
N ILE A 944 19.30 25.73 -13.84
CA ILE A 944 20.57 25.30 -14.42
C ILE A 944 20.87 23.90 -13.89
N ASP A 945 21.17 22.97 -14.80
CA ASP A 945 21.73 21.68 -14.44
C ASP A 945 23.25 21.69 -14.70
N LEU A 946 24.03 21.42 -13.65
CA LEU A 946 25.49 21.32 -13.70
C LEU A 946 25.92 19.86 -13.63
N PHE A 947 26.78 19.48 -14.58
CA PHE A 947 27.45 18.18 -14.63
C PHE A 947 28.95 18.46 -14.57
N VAL A 948 29.66 17.87 -13.62
CA VAL A 948 31.10 18.04 -13.51
C VAL A 948 31.82 16.71 -13.60
N THR A 949 32.97 16.69 -14.27
CA THR A 949 33.79 15.48 -14.44
C THR A 949 35.26 15.80 -14.11
N ILE A 950 35.89 14.92 -13.34
CA ILE A 950 37.34 14.93 -13.09
C ILE A 950 37.97 13.86 -13.97
N ARG A 951 38.99 14.22 -14.75
CA ARG A 951 39.78 13.29 -15.57
C ARG A 951 41.23 13.36 -15.16
N TYR A 952 41.93 12.23 -15.32
CA TYR A 952 43.37 12.15 -15.12
C TYR A 952 44.05 11.87 -16.46
N ILE A 953 45.01 12.72 -16.80
CA ILE A 953 45.87 12.57 -17.98
C ILE A 953 47.24 12.12 -17.48
N ASP A 954 47.70 10.97 -17.97
CA ASP A 954 49.01 10.42 -17.60
C ASP A 954 50.16 11.28 -18.16
N PRO A 955 51.41 11.05 -17.73
CA PRO A 955 52.57 11.82 -18.22
C PRO A 955 52.83 11.70 -19.73
N SER A 956 52.22 10.73 -20.41
CA SER A 956 52.30 10.58 -21.88
C SER A 956 51.26 11.43 -22.63
N GLY A 957 50.35 12.09 -21.90
CA GLY A 957 49.28 12.91 -22.47
C GLY A 957 48.01 12.13 -22.78
N LYS A 958 47.88 10.89 -22.32
CA LYS A 958 46.70 10.05 -22.55
C LYS A 958 45.78 10.05 -21.34
N GLU A 959 44.46 10.11 -21.56
CA GLU A 959 43.50 9.92 -20.47
C GLU A 959 43.57 8.49 -19.92
N VAL A 960 43.61 8.39 -18.59
CA VAL A 960 43.49 7.11 -17.89
C VAL A 960 42.02 6.84 -17.64
N HIS A 961 41.52 5.75 -18.23
CA HIS A 961 40.18 5.24 -17.97
C HIS A 961 40.22 4.12 -16.95
N TYR A 962 39.21 4.06 -16.11
CA TYR A 962 39.04 3.01 -15.11
C TYR A 962 37.86 2.11 -15.47
N THR A 963 37.79 0.94 -14.85
CA THR A 963 36.66 0.02 -15.02
C THR A 963 35.43 0.56 -14.30
N GLY A 964 34.37 0.87 -15.06
CA GLY A 964 33.07 1.25 -14.53
C GLY A 964 32.21 0.05 -14.14
N THR A 965 31.02 0.33 -13.62
CA THR A 965 30.05 -0.66 -13.12
C THR A 965 29.76 -1.77 -14.15
N ALA A 966 29.62 -1.43 -15.44
CA ALA A 966 29.32 -2.40 -16.50
C ALA A 966 30.57 -2.93 -17.24
N GLY A 967 31.77 -2.59 -16.76
CA GLY A 967 33.02 -2.78 -17.51
C GLY A 967 33.25 -1.74 -18.59
N ASP A 968 32.50 -0.65 -18.58
CA ASP A 968 32.68 0.50 -19.45
C ASP A 968 33.84 1.40 -18.99
N PRO A 969 34.52 2.13 -19.90
CA PRO A 969 35.56 3.06 -19.52
C PRO A 969 34.94 4.29 -18.85
N ILE A 970 35.38 4.61 -17.64
CA ILE A 970 34.92 5.78 -16.89
C ILE A 970 36.07 6.76 -16.59
N PRO A 971 35.77 8.06 -16.38
CA PRO A 971 36.74 9.03 -15.88
C PRO A 971 36.98 8.83 -14.38
N LEU A 972 37.76 9.72 -13.77
CA LEU A 972 38.19 9.57 -12.38
C LEU A 972 37.04 9.75 -11.37
N ALA A 973 36.19 10.76 -11.59
CA ALA A 973 35.03 11.06 -10.74
C ALA A 973 34.02 11.95 -11.48
N LYS A 974 32.77 11.97 -11.00
CA LYS A 974 31.69 12.83 -11.50
C LYS A 974 30.88 13.46 -10.35
N GLY A 975 30.20 14.55 -10.65
CA GLY A 975 29.34 15.28 -9.72
C GLY A 975 28.20 15.99 -10.44
N TRP A 976 27.13 16.31 -9.71
CA TRP A 976 25.90 16.88 -10.25
C TRP A 976 25.27 17.88 -9.31
N LEU A 977 24.63 18.91 -9.87
CA LEU A 977 23.78 19.81 -9.10
C LEU A 977 22.73 20.48 -10.00
N ARG A 978 21.47 20.41 -9.58
CA ARG A 978 20.42 21.33 -10.02
C ARG A 978 20.50 22.61 -9.19
N VAL A 979 20.72 23.75 -9.83
CA VAL A 979 21.02 25.02 -9.14
C VAL A 979 19.84 25.52 -8.32
N SER A 980 18.59 25.24 -8.69
CA SER A 980 17.45 25.56 -7.82
C SER A 980 17.47 24.80 -6.49
N LEU A 981 18.20 23.68 -6.40
CA LEU A 981 18.38 22.88 -5.19
C LEU A 981 19.74 23.14 -4.52
N ARG A 982 20.36 24.29 -4.79
CA ARG A 982 21.71 24.64 -4.29
C ARG A 982 21.83 24.79 -2.76
N LYS A 983 20.72 25.01 -2.03
CA LYS A 983 20.71 25.26 -0.58
C LYS A 983 21.42 24.13 0.19
N VAL A 984 22.54 24.48 0.82
CA VAL A 984 23.29 23.59 1.71
C VAL A 984 22.73 23.73 3.12
N ALA A 985 22.50 22.60 3.79
CA ALA A 985 22.07 22.56 5.19
C ALA A 985 23.32 22.63 6.08
N THR A 986 23.84 23.84 6.30
CA THR A 986 25.12 24.08 7.01
C THR A 986 25.12 23.56 8.44
N ASP A 987 23.96 23.59 9.10
CA ASP A 987 23.80 23.12 10.49
C ASP A 987 23.55 21.61 10.59
N HIS A 988 23.44 20.91 9.45
CA HIS A 988 23.16 19.48 9.46
C HIS A 988 24.43 18.68 9.84
N PRO A 989 24.34 17.68 10.74
CA PRO A 989 25.52 16.94 11.24
C PRO A 989 26.27 16.13 10.18
N ARG A 990 25.64 15.90 9.01
CA ARG A 990 26.27 15.23 7.86
C ARG A 990 26.96 16.20 6.89
N HIS A 991 26.82 17.51 7.09
CA HIS A 991 27.50 18.50 6.28
C HIS A 991 28.99 18.60 6.65
N SER A 992 29.82 18.78 5.64
CA SER A 992 31.22 19.19 5.75
C SER A 992 31.59 20.04 4.54
N GLU A 993 32.68 20.81 4.63
CA GLU A 993 33.14 21.66 3.52
C GLU A 993 33.49 20.86 2.25
N TYR A 994 33.92 19.60 2.41
CA TYR A 994 34.29 18.71 1.31
C TYR A 994 33.16 17.77 0.86
N GLN A 995 32.04 17.75 1.57
CA GLN A 995 30.85 16.97 1.22
C GLN A 995 29.59 17.79 1.60
N PRO A 996 29.15 18.72 0.74
CA PRO A 996 28.00 19.57 1.02
C PRO A 996 26.72 18.72 1.19
N TYR A 997 26.01 18.90 2.31
CA TYR A 997 24.78 18.15 2.57
C TYR A 997 23.56 19.00 2.20
N ARG A 998 22.63 18.39 1.48
CA ARG A 998 21.38 19.02 1.02
C ARG A 998 20.23 18.13 1.38
N GLU A 999 19.14 18.70 1.88
CA GLU A 999 17.93 17.95 2.26
C GLU A 999 17.01 17.68 1.07
N TYR A 1000 17.12 18.44 -0.03
CA TYR A 1000 16.32 18.28 -1.26
C TYR A 1000 14.80 18.28 -1.03
N ARG A 1001 14.31 19.03 -0.04
CA ARG A 1001 12.86 19.18 0.18
C ARG A 1001 12.27 20.22 -0.76
N SER A 1002 10.97 20.11 -1.01
CA SER A 1002 10.21 21.09 -1.79
C SER A 1002 10.39 22.53 -1.28
N ILE A 1003 10.49 22.72 0.04
CA ILE A 1003 10.72 24.02 0.69
C ILE A 1003 12.15 24.57 0.54
N ASP A 1004 13.10 23.74 0.13
CA ASP A 1004 14.51 24.13 -0.03
C ASP A 1004 14.80 24.69 -1.43
N VAL A 1005 13.81 24.68 -2.33
CA VAL A 1005 13.92 25.21 -3.69
C VAL A 1005 14.16 26.72 -3.66
N GLN A 1006 15.23 27.15 -4.32
CA GLN A 1006 15.61 28.55 -4.47
C GLN A 1006 15.52 28.97 -5.94
N GLU A 1007 14.78 30.04 -6.21
CA GLU A 1007 14.60 30.57 -7.56
C GLU A 1007 15.94 30.84 -8.27
N VAL A 1008 16.00 30.53 -9.57
CA VAL A 1008 17.06 30.91 -10.49
C VAL A 1008 16.52 31.97 -11.43
N LYS A 1009 17.09 33.17 -11.39
CA LYS A 1009 16.69 34.33 -12.19
C LYS A 1009 17.63 34.48 -13.39
N PRO A 1010 17.10 34.82 -14.58
CA PRO A 1010 17.94 35.12 -15.74
C PRO A 1010 19.05 36.11 -15.42
N ASN A 1011 20.28 35.78 -15.84
CA ASN A 1011 21.51 36.58 -15.70
C ASN A 1011 21.94 36.89 -14.25
N ALA A 1012 21.25 36.38 -13.23
CA ALA A 1012 21.72 36.48 -11.85
C ALA A 1012 22.83 35.46 -11.59
N ILE A 1013 23.87 35.88 -10.87
CA ILE A 1013 25.03 35.04 -10.53
C ILE A 1013 24.72 34.30 -9.22
N TYR A 1014 24.95 32.99 -9.23
CA TYR A 1014 24.76 32.10 -8.08
C TYR A 1014 26.06 31.37 -7.76
N ALA A 1015 26.55 31.56 -6.53
CA ALA A 1015 27.60 30.72 -5.97
C ALA A 1015 27.01 29.38 -5.52
N VAL A 1016 27.60 28.27 -5.98
CA VAL A 1016 27.12 26.91 -5.70
C VAL A 1016 28.26 25.94 -5.43
N ASP A 1017 28.04 25.01 -4.50
CA ASP A 1017 28.96 23.91 -4.19
C ASP A 1017 28.46 22.58 -4.76
N VAL A 1018 29.11 22.07 -5.79
CA VAL A 1018 28.78 20.79 -6.43
C VAL A 1018 29.53 19.66 -5.72
N GLU A 1019 28.80 18.68 -5.16
CA GLU A 1019 29.40 17.44 -4.64
C GLU A 1019 29.93 16.61 -5.81
N VAL A 1020 31.22 16.28 -5.78
CA VAL A 1020 31.86 15.33 -6.69
C VAL A 1020 32.16 14.07 -5.91
N TRP A 1021 31.75 12.92 -6.43
CA TRP A 1021 31.84 11.67 -5.69
C TRP A 1021 33.29 11.31 -5.38
N PRO A 1022 33.54 10.58 -4.28
CA PRO A 1022 34.90 10.31 -3.82
C PRO A 1022 35.74 9.54 -4.82
N THR A 1023 37.05 9.74 -4.76
CA THR A 1023 37.97 9.08 -5.68
C THR A 1023 39.30 8.74 -5.02
N ASN A 1024 40.10 7.97 -5.74
CA ASN A 1024 41.51 7.72 -5.48
C ASN A 1024 42.31 7.74 -6.80
N VAL A 1025 43.44 8.43 -6.83
CA VAL A 1025 44.46 8.28 -7.89
C VAL A 1025 45.82 8.70 -7.35
N ILE A 1026 46.88 8.03 -7.82
CA ILE A 1026 48.25 8.55 -7.71
C ILE A 1026 48.55 9.29 -9.01
N ALA A 1027 48.43 10.62 -9.00
CA ALA A 1027 48.80 11.45 -10.12
C ALA A 1027 50.33 11.46 -10.24
N GLU A 1028 50.86 10.70 -11.19
CA GLU A 1028 52.29 10.58 -11.46
C GLU A 1028 52.90 11.92 -11.86
N LYS A 1029 54.19 12.09 -11.54
CA LYS A 1029 54.98 13.24 -12.00
C LYS A 1029 54.83 13.45 -13.51
N GLY A 1030 54.43 14.66 -13.91
CA GLY A 1030 54.17 15.03 -15.31
C GLY A 1030 52.72 14.81 -15.76
N GLY A 1031 51.91 14.07 -15.00
CA GLY A 1031 50.48 13.92 -15.25
C GLY A 1031 49.70 15.20 -14.93
N ARG A 1032 48.43 15.25 -15.30
CA ARG A 1032 47.55 16.43 -15.15
C ARG A 1032 46.14 16.03 -14.72
N ILE A 1033 45.45 16.92 -14.02
CA ILE A 1033 44.01 16.84 -13.79
C ILE A 1033 43.30 17.75 -14.79
N VAL A 1034 42.20 17.25 -15.35
CA VAL A 1034 41.23 18.04 -16.11
C VAL A 1034 39.93 18.10 -15.33
N PHE A 1035 39.44 19.30 -15.08
CA PHE A 1035 38.12 19.56 -14.53
C PHE A 1035 37.20 20.07 -15.63
N GLU A 1036 36.10 19.36 -15.85
CA GLU A 1036 35.13 19.63 -16.91
C GLU A 1036 33.81 20.07 -16.28
N ILE A 1037 33.22 21.13 -16.82
CA ILE A 1037 31.87 21.60 -16.47
C ILE A 1037 31.01 21.49 -17.74
N SER A 1038 29.87 20.83 -17.64
CA SER A 1038 28.97 20.53 -18.75
C SER A 1038 27.52 20.83 -18.38
N SER A 1039 26.69 21.08 -19.40
CA SER A 1039 25.23 21.20 -19.25
C SER A 1039 24.49 19.87 -19.44
N GLY A 1040 25.20 18.75 -19.54
CA GLY A 1040 24.63 17.41 -19.67
C GLY A 1040 25.64 16.28 -19.48
N ASP A 1041 25.18 15.04 -19.60
CA ASP A 1041 26.05 13.86 -19.50
C ASP A 1041 27.19 13.88 -20.51
N THR A 1042 28.39 13.54 -20.04
CA THR A 1042 29.61 13.38 -20.84
C THR A 1042 30.17 11.97 -20.72
N GLN A 1043 31.24 11.63 -21.46
CA GLN A 1043 31.83 10.29 -21.46
C GLN A 1043 31.97 9.71 -20.05
N GLY A 1044 31.64 8.41 -19.94
CA GLY A 1044 31.65 7.65 -18.70
C GLY A 1044 30.34 7.68 -17.92
N SER A 1045 29.24 8.27 -18.43
CA SER A 1045 27.90 8.13 -17.83
C SER A 1045 27.23 6.77 -18.13
N GLY A 1046 27.70 6.01 -19.13
CA GLY A 1046 27.15 4.70 -19.48
C GLY A 1046 25.64 4.73 -19.68
N ILE A 1047 24.92 3.86 -18.95
CA ILE A 1047 23.44 3.82 -18.91
C ILE A 1047 22.82 4.72 -17.82
N PHE A 1048 23.63 5.46 -17.05
CA PHE A 1048 23.20 6.28 -15.90
C PHE A 1048 22.94 7.74 -16.31
N THR A 1049 22.25 7.93 -17.44
CA THR A 1049 22.05 9.24 -18.07
C THR A 1049 20.80 9.97 -17.57
N HIS A 1050 20.82 11.28 -17.73
CA HIS A 1050 19.86 12.27 -17.25
C HIS A 1050 19.17 12.92 -18.45
N THR A 1051 18.36 12.13 -19.16
CA THR A 1051 17.78 12.47 -20.47
C THR A 1051 16.29 12.76 -20.43
N ASN A 1052 15.66 12.66 -19.26
CA ASN A 1052 14.21 12.85 -19.12
C ASN A 1052 13.80 14.27 -19.51
N VAL A 1053 13.04 14.39 -20.59
CA VAL A 1053 12.60 15.67 -21.16
C VAL A 1053 11.57 16.42 -20.32
N LYS A 1054 10.88 15.75 -19.39
CA LYS A 1054 9.96 16.42 -18.45
C LYS A 1054 10.71 16.99 -17.26
N ASP A 1055 11.72 16.28 -16.76
CA ASP A 1055 12.60 16.75 -15.70
C ASP A 1055 13.53 17.87 -16.20
N ARG A 1056 14.04 17.73 -17.45
CA ARG A 1056 14.96 18.66 -18.11
C ARG A 1056 14.33 19.34 -19.33
N SER A 1057 13.19 19.99 -19.13
CA SER A 1057 12.40 20.61 -20.21
C SER A 1057 13.10 21.83 -20.83
N LYS A 1058 13.08 21.91 -22.17
CA LYS A 1058 13.61 23.06 -22.92
C LYS A 1058 13.05 24.39 -22.42
N ASN A 1059 11.76 24.45 -22.10
CA ASN A 1059 11.09 25.69 -21.68
C ASN A 1059 11.70 26.31 -20.41
N ILE A 1060 12.38 25.52 -19.58
CA ILE A 1060 12.99 25.94 -18.31
C ILE A 1060 14.50 26.16 -18.48
N PHE A 1061 15.18 25.27 -19.20
CA PHE A 1061 16.65 25.15 -19.17
C PHE A 1061 17.38 25.65 -20.42
N SER A 1062 16.69 25.94 -21.53
CA SER A 1062 17.38 26.35 -22.78
C SER A 1062 18.00 27.74 -22.71
N GLY A 1063 19.03 27.96 -23.54
CA GLY A 1063 19.86 29.17 -23.55
C GLY A 1063 21.33 28.85 -23.26
N THR A 1064 22.04 29.83 -22.72
CA THR A 1064 23.49 29.77 -22.50
C THR A 1064 23.80 29.82 -21.01
N ASN A 1065 24.56 28.84 -20.52
CA ASN A 1065 25.12 28.84 -19.17
C ASN A 1065 26.42 29.63 -19.15
N ASN A 1066 26.64 30.40 -18.09
CA ASN A 1066 27.81 31.26 -17.94
C ASN A 1066 28.52 30.99 -16.61
N LEU A 1067 29.85 30.89 -16.66
CA LEU A 1067 30.76 30.86 -15.52
C LEU A 1067 31.44 32.22 -15.39
N HIS A 1068 31.36 32.85 -14.21
CA HIS A 1068 31.81 34.22 -13.98
C HIS A 1068 33.07 34.28 -13.14
N PHE A 1069 33.99 35.17 -13.51
CA PHE A 1069 35.24 35.45 -12.81
C PHE A 1069 35.29 36.93 -12.45
N GLY A 1070 35.70 37.26 -11.23
CA GLY A 1070 35.67 38.63 -10.73
C GLY A 1070 36.24 38.75 -9.31
N GLU A 1071 36.43 39.98 -8.85
CA GLU A 1071 36.74 40.24 -7.44
C GLU A 1071 35.64 39.69 -6.53
N GLY A 1072 35.98 38.74 -5.65
CA GLY A 1072 35.03 38.04 -4.79
C GLY A 1072 34.20 36.95 -5.48
N ILE A 1073 34.50 36.62 -6.74
CA ILE A 1073 33.81 35.61 -7.55
C ILE A 1073 34.82 34.54 -7.98
N ASP A 1074 35.35 33.82 -6.99
CA ASP A 1074 36.34 32.77 -7.21
C ASP A 1074 35.67 31.45 -7.61
N ASN A 1075 36.18 30.78 -8.64
CA ASN A 1075 35.77 29.42 -9.00
C ASN A 1075 36.92 28.47 -8.69
N TYR A 1076 36.65 27.34 -8.04
CA TYR A 1076 37.69 26.37 -7.72
C TYR A 1076 37.13 24.95 -7.56
N VAL A 1077 37.97 23.97 -7.84
CA VAL A 1077 37.75 22.59 -7.43
C VAL A 1077 38.69 22.25 -6.27
N THR A 1078 38.15 21.69 -5.21
CA THR A 1078 38.93 21.31 -4.02
C THR A 1078 39.29 19.83 -4.12
N LEU A 1079 40.59 19.54 -4.24
CA LEU A 1079 41.11 18.18 -4.34
C LEU A 1079 41.66 17.69 -2.98
N PRO A 1080 41.37 16.44 -2.57
CA PRO A 1080 41.84 15.86 -1.31
C PRO A 1080 43.26 15.30 -1.47
N ILE A 1081 44.26 16.15 -1.29
CA ILE A 1081 45.67 15.78 -1.42
C ILE A 1081 46.14 15.06 -0.16
N ILE A 1082 46.72 13.87 -0.31
CA ILE A 1082 47.32 13.13 0.81
C ILE A 1082 48.81 13.49 0.88
N PRO A 1083 49.30 14.06 1.99
CA PRO A 1083 50.72 14.33 2.16
C PRO A 1083 51.55 13.05 2.04
N LYS A 1084 52.78 13.18 1.52
CA LYS A 1084 53.72 12.06 1.52
C LYS A 1084 53.99 11.62 2.97
N ARG A 1085 53.81 10.33 3.22
CA ARG A 1085 54.13 9.68 4.50
C ARG A 1085 55.60 9.32 4.57
#